data_AF-A0A8S1PPL3-F1
#
_entry.id   AF-A0A8S1PPL3-F1
#
_cell.length_a   1.000
_cell.length_b   1.000
_cell.length_c   1.000
_cell.angle_alpha   90.00
_cell.angle_beta   90.00
_cell.angle_gamma   90.00
#
_symmetry.space_group_name_H-M   'P 1'
#
loop_
_entity.id
_entity.type
_entity.pdbx_description
1 polymer ?
#
loop_
_entity_poly.entity_id
_entity_poly.type
_entity_poly.pdbx_seq_one_letter_code
_entity_poly.pdbx_strand_id
1 'polypeptide(L)'
;MNLKMPSIHKLHTDSNQNIPQPHNDNLKRQDISPSEKFPSYLFTNHSFQPTLKIQATQKASIFCQRKETFLNSSYRDISQCDIYGSLQKYKIEKQDDNLARFRGRKKSIKQHQSPYNLNQQSPTSIKNIESQKKILENVIDDVKLNNTKLKKLEKSPLGKNAPVHNFYYQKGVKQLQPFQIEKSVKDLMRPFHQQRENLLSPIQTERSLIYPQRPQIKRPKEFLDKLKNRLLKRKQTMYLPQSQIQEDPIQRKLKHFQKSIFENQCIHTIYIRPSAIRIQKYKIQDPKNENILKRCLSFRWWWQEADETDEDVQFLWTSQASSSFLNKQRSRHISDKIEFQPFEQILKLCDNVEDQMKFAIEQKLCLLSPFIKIHNHVDLMNPFWTKKNLIYRLKKYCTLTNQNFCDFCPFSIIVNNLGEEQLYEFIRNYKTSTDIWIVLKCENEGQKFQVCENTKSIFNFIHQEYSTPSRNQQSFIIQQYIRSFVYQQIKLDLCYYLMITQINGIVRAYLFEQFYGEKSQINFSPFEHEFKSQQNLDNDTEKIQMKTIIEYFDDCRVDYDYKILPQIKIIICEYIRSVFTQMPVKDHNFELLQVKIVIDNQYKPWLIDVKPKTEFNQSSDYIKEFVQQLFDNTIQLSVDILFPSPSIWPKEKKRLIDVYPEQNDFVVIFDSRMDGQGLKSLFEEKQPESNNDDEF
;
A
#
# COMPACT_ATOMS: atom_id res chain seq x y z
N MET A 1 6.93 17.07 -66.24
CA MET A 1 7.99 16.25 -65.61
C MET A 1 7.47 14.83 -65.43
N ASN A 2 8.35 13.84 -65.52
CA ASN A 2 7.96 12.49 -65.96
C ASN A 2 7.25 11.64 -64.89
N LEU A 3 6.08 11.11 -65.26
CA LEU A 3 5.52 9.88 -64.68
C LEU A 3 5.90 8.70 -65.60
N LYS A 4 6.30 7.56 -65.04
CA LYS A 4 6.53 6.31 -65.79
C LYS A 4 5.91 5.11 -65.09
N MET A 5 4.83 4.59 -65.68
CA MET A 5 4.58 3.15 -65.85
C MET A 5 5.27 2.72 -67.17
N PRO A 6 5.81 1.49 -67.35
CA PRO A 6 5.03 0.25 -67.54
C PRO A 6 5.71 -0.98 -66.85
N SER A 7 5.39 -2.27 -67.05
CA SER A 7 4.49 -2.98 -68.01
C SER A 7 3.96 -4.30 -67.40
N ILE A 8 3.01 -4.95 -68.10
CA ILE A 8 2.64 -6.37 -67.91
C ILE A 8 3.43 -7.25 -68.89
N HIS A 9 3.90 -8.44 -68.49
CA HIS A 9 4.08 -9.59 -69.40
C HIS A 9 3.86 -10.93 -68.68
N LYS A 10 3.55 -11.98 -69.46
CA LYS A 10 3.02 -13.28 -69.01
C LYS A 10 4.08 -14.39 -68.95
N LEU A 11 3.84 -15.35 -68.04
CA LEU A 11 4.06 -16.81 -68.14
C LEU A 11 5.25 -17.36 -68.95
N HIS A 12 6.13 -18.12 -68.27
CA HIS A 12 6.36 -19.52 -68.66
C HIS A 12 6.93 -20.41 -67.53
N THR A 13 6.41 -21.64 -67.52
CA THR A 13 6.79 -22.93 -66.89
C THR A 13 8.15 -23.16 -66.20
N ASP A 14 8.07 -23.85 -65.06
CA ASP A 14 8.86 -24.99 -64.55
C ASP A 14 10.39 -24.93 -64.41
N SER A 15 10.86 -25.09 -63.15
CA SER A 15 11.83 -26.15 -62.80
C SER A 15 11.97 -26.35 -61.28
N ASN A 16 12.24 -27.60 -60.91
CA ASN A 16 12.50 -28.13 -59.57
C ASN A 16 13.43 -27.28 -58.69
N GLN A 17 13.17 -27.23 -57.37
CA GLN A 17 14.15 -27.67 -56.35
C GLN A 17 13.61 -27.75 -54.91
N ASN A 18 13.81 -28.93 -54.31
CA ASN A 18 14.25 -29.21 -52.93
C ASN A 18 13.55 -28.55 -51.72
N ILE A 19 12.72 -29.35 -51.04
CA ILE A 19 12.28 -29.18 -49.66
C ILE A 19 13.38 -29.71 -48.71
N PRO A 20 13.77 -29.01 -47.63
CA PRO A 20 14.65 -29.58 -46.59
C PRO A 20 13.87 -30.48 -45.63
N GLN A 21 14.40 -31.67 -45.35
CA GLN A 21 13.91 -32.55 -44.27
C GLN A 21 14.45 -32.13 -42.89
N PRO A 22 13.73 -32.42 -41.78
CA PRO A 22 14.26 -32.25 -40.44
C PRO A 22 15.24 -33.37 -40.07
N HIS A 23 16.32 -33.02 -39.36
CA HIS A 23 17.29 -33.97 -38.84
C HIS A 23 16.71 -34.79 -37.68
N ASN A 24 16.81 -36.12 -37.78
CA ASN A 24 16.69 -37.05 -36.66
C ASN A 24 18.09 -37.31 -36.08
N ASP A 25 18.33 -36.93 -34.82
CA ASP A 25 19.52 -37.38 -34.10
C ASP A 25 19.24 -38.62 -33.24
N ASN A 26 20.00 -39.67 -33.51
CA ASN A 26 19.92 -40.95 -32.82
C ASN A 26 20.75 -40.91 -31.52
N LEU A 27 20.12 -41.14 -30.37
CA LEU A 27 20.82 -41.58 -29.16
C LEU A 27 20.61 -43.09 -28.94
N LYS A 28 21.73 -43.80 -28.79
CA LYS A 28 21.81 -45.26 -28.78
C LYS A 28 21.14 -45.85 -27.54
N ARG A 29 20.24 -46.81 -27.74
CA ARG A 29 19.85 -47.78 -26.70
C ARG A 29 20.97 -48.81 -26.53
N GLN A 30 21.23 -49.21 -25.30
CA GLN A 30 21.92 -50.46 -24.99
C GLN A 30 20.90 -51.44 -24.42
N ASP A 31 20.92 -52.66 -24.93
CA ASP A 31 20.06 -53.74 -24.47
C ASP A 31 20.65 -54.42 -23.24
N ILE A 32 19.86 -54.55 -22.17
CA ILE A 32 20.03 -55.59 -21.16
C ILE A 32 18.64 -56.19 -20.90
N SER A 33 18.58 -57.52 -20.90
CA SER A 33 17.37 -58.33 -20.69
C SER A 33 17.66 -59.40 -19.59
N PRO A 34 16.73 -60.29 -19.21
CA PRO A 34 16.03 -60.06 -17.93
C PRO A 34 16.07 -61.27 -16.98
N SER A 35 16.03 -60.99 -15.67
CA SER A 35 15.47 -61.91 -14.66
C SER A 35 15.49 -61.28 -13.27
N GLU A 36 14.38 -61.27 -12.56
CA GLU A 36 14.19 -62.12 -11.37
C GLU A 36 12.73 -62.04 -10.85
N LYS A 37 12.32 -63.06 -10.09
CA LYS A 37 10.99 -63.21 -9.48
C LYS A 37 11.06 -62.94 -7.97
N PHE A 38 9.90 -63.08 -7.32
CA PHE A 38 9.67 -63.13 -5.86
C PHE A 38 9.38 -61.78 -5.17
N PRO A 39 8.66 -61.79 -4.03
CA PRO A 39 7.34 -62.41 -3.93
C PRO A 39 6.30 -61.50 -3.24
N SER A 40 5.02 -61.85 -3.40
CA SER A 40 3.92 -61.20 -2.68
C SER A 40 3.93 -61.55 -1.19
N TYR A 41 4.11 -60.57 -0.32
CA TYR A 41 3.89 -60.70 1.12
C TYR A 41 2.53 -60.13 1.52
N LEU A 42 1.63 -61.03 1.89
CA LEU A 42 0.45 -60.73 2.70
C LEU A 42 0.93 -60.37 4.12
N PHE A 43 0.49 -59.23 4.66
CA PHE A 43 0.61 -58.96 6.09
C PHE A 43 -0.76 -58.97 6.76
N THR A 44 -0.81 -59.69 7.87
CA THR A 44 -2.01 -60.03 8.64
C THR A 44 -2.37 -58.96 9.66
N ASN A 45 -3.65 -58.93 10.04
CA ASN A 45 -4.16 -58.09 11.12
C ASN A 45 -3.40 -58.33 12.42
N HIS A 46 -2.80 -57.28 12.98
CA HIS A 46 -2.46 -57.21 14.40
C HIS A 46 -2.99 -55.92 15.02
N SER A 47 -3.92 -56.09 15.95
CA SER A 47 -4.43 -55.04 16.81
C SER A 47 -3.35 -54.58 17.79
N PHE A 48 -3.01 -53.29 17.72
CA PHE A 48 -2.25 -52.61 18.78
C PHE A 48 -3.09 -51.48 19.36
N GLN A 49 -3.43 -51.58 20.65
CA GLN A 49 -3.96 -50.47 21.44
C GLN A 49 -2.82 -49.87 22.28
N PRO A 50 -2.53 -48.57 22.15
CA PRO A 50 -1.76 -47.83 23.15
C PRO A 50 -2.73 -47.12 24.10
N THR A 51 -2.86 -47.64 25.31
CA THR A 51 -3.51 -46.93 26.43
C THR A 51 -2.57 -45.81 26.89
N LEU A 52 -2.88 -44.55 26.59
CA LEU A 52 -2.10 -43.40 27.08
C LEU A 52 -2.89 -42.57 28.09
N LYS A 53 -2.24 -42.31 29.24
CA LYS A 53 -2.81 -41.63 30.40
C LYS A 53 -2.96 -40.14 30.11
N ILE A 54 -4.14 -39.60 30.39
CA ILE A 54 -4.37 -38.16 30.43
C ILE A 54 -3.68 -37.58 31.68
N GLN A 55 -2.58 -36.85 31.50
CA GLN A 55 -2.11 -35.89 32.50
C GLN A 55 -2.68 -34.51 32.17
N ALA A 56 -3.53 -34.00 33.04
CA ALA A 56 -4.06 -32.64 32.93
C ALA A 56 -3.02 -31.64 33.47
N THR A 57 -2.40 -30.86 32.58
CA THR A 57 -1.58 -29.70 32.96
C THR A 57 -2.43 -28.43 33.03
N GLN A 58 -2.09 -27.58 33.99
CA GLN A 58 -2.96 -26.50 34.47
C GLN A 58 -2.78 -25.19 33.69
N LYS A 59 -3.79 -24.32 33.82
CA LYS A 59 -3.91 -23.00 33.18
C LYS A 59 -2.65 -22.13 33.31
N ALA A 60 -2.24 -21.52 32.20
CA ALA A 60 -1.45 -20.29 32.18
C ALA A 60 -2.26 -19.17 31.49
N SER A 61 -3.07 -18.45 32.26
CA SER A 61 -3.91 -17.35 31.76
C SER A 61 -3.38 -15.98 32.20
N ILE A 62 -2.24 -15.57 31.64
CA ILE A 62 -1.67 -14.22 31.82
C ILE A 62 -1.13 -13.74 30.47
N PHE A 63 -1.87 -12.84 29.80
CA PHE A 63 -1.47 -11.89 28.73
C PHE A 63 -2.66 -11.59 27.79
N CYS A 64 -3.69 -10.90 28.30
CA CYS A 64 -4.78 -10.33 27.48
C CYS A 64 -5.40 -9.08 28.11
N GLN A 65 -4.57 -8.11 28.52
CA GLN A 65 -5.01 -6.76 28.93
C GLN A 65 -4.01 -5.68 28.49
N ARG A 66 -3.93 -5.42 27.18
CA ARG A 66 -3.39 -4.17 26.58
C ARG A 66 -3.62 -4.13 25.06
N LYS A 67 -4.86 -3.90 24.66
CA LYS A 67 -5.25 -3.32 23.36
C LYS A 67 -6.33 -2.27 23.64
N GLU A 68 -6.61 -1.42 22.65
CA GLU A 68 -7.56 -0.28 22.72
C GLU A 68 -7.03 1.00 23.39
N THR A 69 -6.03 1.62 22.76
CA THR A 69 -6.02 3.06 22.41
C THR A 69 -5.00 3.24 21.28
N PHE A 70 -5.18 4.26 20.43
CA PHE A 70 -4.39 4.52 19.20
C PHE A 70 -4.60 3.54 18.03
N LEU A 71 -5.75 3.65 17.35
CA LEU A 71 -5.87 3.40 15.91
C LEU A 71 -7.02 4.28 15.34
N ASN A 72 -6.83 4.81 14.13
CA ASN A 72 -7.85 5.43 13.25
C ASN A 72 -8.57 6.72 13.72
N SER A 73 -7.86 7.85 13.79
CA SER A 73 -8.51 9.19 13.82
C SER A 73 -7.80 10.30 13.02
N SER A 74 -6.89 9.99 12.10
CA SER A 74 -6.05 11.00 11.41
C SER A 74 -5.89 10.82 9.89
N TYR A 75 -6.85 10.23 9.17
CA TYR A 75 -6.79 10.11 7.70
C TYR A 75 -8.14 10.25 6.95
N ARG A 76 -9.16 10.85 7.57
CA ARG A 76 -10.37 11.32 6.88
C ARG A 76 -10.74 12.70 7.42
N ASP A 77 -10.44 13.73 6.63
CA ASP A 77 -11.14 15.03 6.53
C ASP A 77 -10.23 16.04 5.81
N ILE A 78 -10.43 16.18 4.49
CA ILE A 78 -10.33 17.40 3.63
C ILE A 78 -10.69 16.91 2.21
N SER A 79 -11.99 16.87 1.88
CA SER A 79 -12.46 16.63 0.50
C SER A 79 -13.88 17.17 0.24
N GLN A 80 -14.32 18.20 0.97
CA GLN A 80 -15.54 18.95 0.65
C GLN A 80 -15.28 20.46 0.81
N CYS A 81 -14.91 21.09 -0.29
CA CYS A 81 -14.98 22.54 -0.48
C CYS A 81 -15.62 22.80 -1.85
N ASP A 82 -16.93 23.04 -1.86
CA ASP A 82 -17.65 23.40 -3.08
C ASP A 82 -17.15 24.74 -3.64
N ILE A 83 -16.64 24.73 -4.87
CA ILE A 83 -16.37 25.95 -5.65
C ILE A 83 -17.02 25.80 -7.02
N TYR A 84 -18.31 26.12 -7.10
CA TYR A 84 -18.96 26.42 -8.37
C TYR A 84 -18.45 27.78 -8.88
N GLY A 85 -17.66 27.74 -9.96
CA GLY A 85 -17.15 28.92 -10.65
C GLY A 85 -17.04 28.69 -12.15
N SER A 86 -17.99 29.23 -12.93
CA SER A 86 -18.07 29.03 -14.38
C SER A 86 -16.89 29.66 -15.13
N LEU A 87 -16.12 28.86 -15.88
CA LEU A 87 -15.09 29.35 -16.78
C LEU A 87 -15.69 30.05 -18.01
N GLN A 88 -15.61 31.38 -18.05
CA GLN A 88 -15.73 32.13 -19.31
C GLN A 88 -14.42 32.05 -20.11
N LYS A 89 -14.53 31.80 -21.42
CA LYS A 89 -13.39 31.68 -22.34
C LYS A 89 -12.75 33.05 -22.60
N TYR A 90 -11.51 33.26 -22.17
CA TYR A 90 -10.70 34.37 -22.65
C TYR A 90 -9.92 33.99 -23.91
N LYS A 91 -10.02 34.83 -24.95
CA LYS A 91 -9.09 34.81 -26.09
C LYS A 91 -7.72 35.31 -25.64
N ILE A 92 -6.66 34.63 -26.06
CA ILE A 92 -5.29 35.12 -25.91
C ILE A 92 -4.86 35.71 -27.25
N GLU A 93 -4.65 37.02 -27.29
CA GLU A 93 -3.91 37.67 -28.37
C GLU A 93 -2.41 37.47 -28.14
N LYS A 94 -1.66 37.27 -29.23
CA LYS A 94 -0.20 37.17 -29.17
C LYS A 94 0.41 38.56 -29.18
N GLN A 95 1.28 38.84 -28.22
CA GLN A 95 2.34 39.82 -28.39
C GLN A 95 3.68 39.09 -28.40
N ASP A 96 4.42 39.27 -29.49
CA ASP A 96 5.84 39.00 -29.53
C ASP A 96 6.56 40.08 -28.72
N ASP A 97 7.59 39.71 -27.97
CA ASP A 97 8.64 40.68 -27.66
C ASP A 97 10.02 40.04 -27.52
N ASN A 98 10.97 40.62 -28.23
CA ASN A 98 12.39 40.28 -28.15
C ASN A 98 13.01 41.08 -27.01
N LEU A 99 13.87 40.50 -26.16
CA LEU A 99 15.14 41.17 -25.84
C LEU A 99 16.20 40.31 -25.14
N ALA A 100 17.43 40.71 -25.44
CA ALA A 100 18.66 39.98 -25.28
C ALA A 100 19.33 40.10 -23.90
N ARG A 101 20.20 39.11 -23.62
CA ARG A 101 21.54 39.24 -22.99
C ARG A 101 21.68 40.07 -21.69
N PHE A 102 22.04 39.37 -20.61
CA PHE A 102 22.97 39.93 -19.61
C PHE A 102 24.06 38.92 -19.21
N ARG A 103 25.34 39.31 -19.35
CA ARG A 103 26.52 38.65 -18.76
C ARG A 103 27.01 39.51 -17.59
N GLY A 104 27.38 38.93 -16.45
CA GLY A 104 27.86 39.78 -15.34
C GLY A 104 28.45 39.10 -14.09
N ARG A 105 29.76 38.78 -14.15
CA ARG A 105 30.74 38.80 -13.03
C ARG A 105 30.51 37.91 -11.78
N LYS A 106 31.36 36.89 -11.68
CA LYS A 106 31.77 36.26 -10.40
C LYS A 106 32.45 37.30 -9.49
N LYS A 107 32.26 37.18 -8.17
CA LYS A 107 33.15 37.76 -7.14
C LYS A 107 33.67 36.64 -6.24
N SER A 108 34.99 36.59 -6.03
CA SER A 108 35.63 35.74 -5.03
C SER A 108 35.55 36.40 -3.65
N ILE A 109 35.34 35.60 -2.61
CA ILE A 109 35.39 36.02 -1.21
C ILE A 109 36.52 35.24 -0.54
N LYS A 110 37.50 35.95 0.02
CA LYS A 110 38.56 35.35 0.84
C LYS A 110 38.02 35.07 2.24
N GLN A 111 38.32 33.89 2.79
CA GLN A 111 38.04 33.57 4.19
C GLN A 111 39.13 34.17 5.09
N HIS A 112 38.72 34.83 6.17
CA HIS A 112 39.57 35.08 7.34
C HIS A 112 39.14 34.14 8.45
N GLN A 113 40.11 33.43 9.05
CA GLN A 113 39.90 32.67 10.28
C GLN A 113 40.27 33.54 11.49
N SER A 114 39.54 33.38 12.60
CA SER A 114 39.86 34.00 13.89
C SER A 114 39.72 32.95 15.00
N PRO A 115 40.71 32.76 15.90
CA PRO A 115 40.66 31.72 16.91
C PRO A 115 40.24 32.25 18.29
N TYR A 116 39.04 31.91 18.76
CA TYR A 116 38.69 31.96 20.19
C TYR A 116 37.65 30.88 20.53
N ASN A 117 38.04 29.94 21.39
CA ASN A 117 37.13 29.00 22.05
C ASN A 117 36.77 29.54 23.43
N LEU A 118 35.47 29.71 23.71
CA LEU A 118 34.97 29.90 25.07
C LEU A 118 33.64 29.16 25.24
N ASN A 119 33.50 28.41 26.34
CA ASN A 119 32.29 27.63 26.62
C ASN A 119 31.09 28.55 26.85
N GLN A 120 30.11 28.50 25.95
CA GLN A 120 28.77 29.04 26.15
C GLN A 120 27.74 27.93 25.92
N GLN A 121 26.90 27.67 26.92
CA GLN A 121 25.74 26.80 26.74
C GLN A 121 24.77 27.47 25.76
N SER A 122 24.21 26.70 24.83
CA SER A 122 23.56 27.23 23.65
C SER A 122 22.14 27.77 23.91
N PRO A 123 21.72 28.84 23.21
CA PRO A 123 20.35 29.39 23.30
C PRO A 123 19.22 28.45 22.88
N THR A 124 19.53 27.26 22.38
CA THR A 124 18.55 26.21 22.02
C THR A 124 17.91 25.55 23.25
N SER A 125 18.59 25.53 24.40
CA SER A 125 18.03 24.99 25.65
C SER A 125 16.78 25.76 26.10
N ILE A 126 16.88 27.09 26.19
CA ILE A 126 15.78 27.97 26.62
C ILE A 126 14.60 27.89 25.63
N LYS A 127 14.86 27.92 24.32
CA LYS A 127 13.81 27.82 23.28
C LYS A 127 13.08 26.47 23.30
N ASN A 128 13.77 25.37 23.62
CA ASN A 128 13.14 24.06 23.78
C ASN A 128 12.26 23.99 25.05
N ILE A 129 12.66 24.65 26.15
CA ILE A 129 11.84 24.74 27.36
C ILE A 129 10.57 25.58 27.10
N GLU A 130 10.68 26.69 26.36
CA GLU A 130 9.53 27.51 25.98
C GLU A 130 8.56 26.77 25.03
N SER A 131 9.06 25.97 24.08
CA SER A 131 8.19 25.20 23.18
C SER A 131 7.48 24.07 23.92
N GLN A 132 8.18 23.33 24.79
CA GLN A 132 7.59 22.28 25.63
C GLN A 132 6.52 22.85 26.58
N LYS A 133 6.77 24.01 27.19
CA LYS A 133 5.77 24.71 28.01
C LYS A 133 4.50 25.03 27.21
N LYS A 134 4.65 25.57 26.00
CA LYS A 134 3.52 25.95 25.14
C LYS A 134 2.69 24.74 24.69
N ILE A 135 3.33 23.60 24.42
CA ILE A 135 2.63 22.33 24.14
C ILE A 135 1.80 21.90 25.35
N LEU A 136 2.36 21.98 26.56
CA LEU A 136 1.66 21.60 27.79
C LEU A 136 0.47 22.54 28.09
N GLU A 137 0.62 23.84 27.85
CA GLU A 137 -0.46 24.83 28.01
C GLU A 137 -1.64 24.54 27.05
N ASN A 138 -1.37 24.20 25.79
CA ASN A 138 -2.40 23.81 24.83
C ASN A 138 -3.18 22.55 25.28
N VAL A 139 -2.47 21.51 25.75
CA VAL A 139 -3.10 20.26 26.23
C VAL A 139 -4.03 20.53 27.43
N ILE A 140 -3.62 21.42 28.34
CA ILE A 140 -4.44 21.83 29.49
C ILE A 140 -5.73 22.54 29.02
N ASP A 141 -5.65 23.39 28.01
CA ASP A 141 -6.81 24.12 27.50
C ASP A 141 -7.77 23.24 26.67
N ASP A 142 -7.26 22.25 25.92
CA ASP A 142 -8.08 21.22 25.26
C ASP A 142 -8.85 20.37 26.29
N VAL A 143 -8.21 19.99 27.40
CA VAL A 143 -8.87 19.27 28.51
C VAL A 143 -9.96 20.14 29.16
N LYS A 144 -9.74 21.44 29.36
CA LYS A 144 -10.78 22.37 29.84
C LYS A 144 -11.92 22.52 28.85
N LEU A 145 -11.62 22.62 27.55
CA LEU A 145 -12.63 22.76 26.49
C LEU A 145 -13.52 21.52 26.40
N ASN A 146 -12.93 20.32 26.45
CA ASN A 146 -13.66 19.06 26.42
C ASN A 146 -14.52 18.85 27.69
N ASN A 147 -14.00 19.19 28.87
CA ASN A 147 -14.80 19.22 30.10
C ASN A 147 -15.98 20.21 30.02
N THR A 148 -15.80 21.34 29.33
CA THR A 148 -16.85 22.34 29.12
C THR A 148 -17.91 21.84 28.11
N LYS A 149 -17.50 21.14 27.05
CA LYS A 149 -18.42 20.47 26.10
C LYS A 149 -19.25 19.39 26.81
N LEU A 150 -18.62 18.53 27.62
CA LEU A 150 -19.29 17.51 28.43
C LEU A 150 -20.37 18.13 29.35
N LYS A 151 -20.00 19.14 30.15
CA LYS A 151 -20.94 19.86 31.04
C LYS A 151 -22.08 20.57 30.29
N LYS A 152 -21.89 20.92 29.01
CA LYS A 152 -22.97 21.46 28.15
C LYS A 152 -23.87 20.34 27.62
N LEU A 153 -23.30 19.19 27.24
CA LEU A 153 -24.05 18.02 26.77
C LEU A 153 -24.97 17.46 27.87
N GLU A 154 -24.43 17.27 29.08
CA GLU A 154 -25.15 16.81 30.28
C GLU A 154 -26.33 17.73 30.67
N LYS A 155 -26.24 19.02 30.33
CA LYS A 155 -27.30 20.02 30.59
C LYS A 155 -28.28 20.20 29.43
N SER A 156 -28.03 19.58 28.28
CA SER A 156 -28.90 19.72 27.11
C SER A 156 -30.15 18.81 27.23
N PRO A 157 -31.33 19.25 26.76
CA PRO A 157 -32.53 18.41 26.76
C PRO A 157 -32.39 17.16 25.87
N LEU A 158 -31.52 17.20 24.85
CA LEU A 158 -31.17 16.06 24.00
C LEU A 158 -30.48 14.93 24.76
N GLY A 159 -29.78 15.23 25.86
CA GLY A 159 -29.06 14.24 26.66
C GLY A 159 -29.94 13.23 27.42
N LYS A 160 -31.26 13.44 27.48
CA LYS A 160 -32.19 12.56 28.22
C LYS A 160 -32.82 11.43 27.39
N ASN A 161 -32.80 11.54 26.05
CA ASN A 161 -33.54 10.62 25.16
C ASN A 161 -32.64 9.89 24.12
N ALA A 162 -31.32 9.96 24.24
CA ALA A 162 -30.41 9.24 23.36
C ALA A 162 -30.26 7.75 23.77
N PRO A 163 -30.20 6.79 22.82
CA PRO A 163 -30.09 5.37 23.13
C PRO A 163 -28.78 5.04 23.89
N VAL A 164 -28.90 4.18 24.90
CA VAL A 164 -27.95 4.01 26.03
C VAL A 164 -26.58 3.43 25.64
N HIS A 165 -26.38 2.98 24.40
CA HIS A 165 -25.21 2.17 24.02
C HIS A 165 -23.85 2.91 24.08
N ASN A 166 -23.83 4.24 23.94
CA ASN A 166 -22.59 5.04 24.02
C ASN A 166 -22.24 5.51 25.45
N PHE A 167 -23.12 5.31 26.45
CA PHE A 167 -22.91 5.87 27.80
C PHE A 167 -21.93 5.06 28.67
N TYR A 168 -21.70 3.78 28.36
CA TYR A 168 -20.80 2.92 29.14
C TYR A 168 -19.32 3.12 28.82
N TYR A 169 -18.98 3.44 27.57
CA TYR A 169 -17.58 3.66 27.14
C TYR A 169 -16.91 4.83 27.87
N GLN A 170 -17.65 5.91 28.17
CA GLN A 170 -17.11 7.05 28.93
C GLN A 170 -17.04 6.83 30.45
N LYS A 171 -17.78 5.85 31.00
CA LYS A 171 -17.74 5.55 32.44
C LYS A 171 -16.44 4.88 32.87
N GLY A 172 -15.77 4.13 31.97
CA GLY A 172 -14.47 3.50 32.23
C GLY A 172 -13.33 4.50 32.51
N VAL A 173 -13.43 5.73 31.99
CA VAL A 173 -12.40 6.78 32.19
C VAL A 173 -12.45 7.38 33.61
N LYS A 174 -13.52 7.14 34.39
CA LYS A 174 -13.70 7.75 35.73
C LYS A 174 -12.74 7.24 36.82
N GLN A 175 -11.85 6.28 36.53
CA GLN A 175 -10.84 5.80 37.49
C GLN A 175 -9.51 6.56 37.46
N LEU A 176 -9.29 7.52 36.54
CA LEU A 176 -8.21 8.50 36.66
C LEU A 176 -8.74 9.77 37.35
N GLN A 177 -8.49 9.87 38.66
CA GLN A 177 -8.86 11.02 39.47
C GLN A 177 -8.16 12.29 38.94
N PRO A 178 -8.88 13.38 38.60
CA PRO A 178 -8.26 14.61 38.07
C PRO A 178 -7.15 15.18 38.96
N PHE A 179 -7.28 14.96 40.28
CA PHE A 179 -6.31 15.34 41.30
C PHE A 179 -4.92 14.72 41.12
N GLN A 180 -4.83 13.51 40.51
CA GLN A 180 -3.56 12.85 40.24
C GLN A 180 -2.83 13.47 39.03
N ILE A 181 -3.57 13.97 38.04
CA ILE A 181 -2.99 14.65 36.86
C ILE A 181 -2.47 16.03 37.25
N GLU A 182 -3.23 16.84 37.98
CA GLU A 182 -2.74 18.14 38.46
C GLU A 182 -1.52 17.99 39.39
N LYS A 183 -1.49 16.96 40.25
CA LYS A 183 -0.36 16.69 41.11
C LYS A 183 0.87 16.25 40.30
N SER A 184 0.70 15.33 39.36
CA SER A 184 1.75 14.89 38.43
C SER A 184 2.36 16.06 37.66
N VAL A 185 1.53 16.96 37.10
CA VAL A 185 2.00 18.15 36.37
C VAL A 185 2.74 19.14 37.29
N LYS A 186 2.25 19.37 38.52
CA LYS A 186 2.95 20.23 39.50
C LYS A 186 4.29 19.65 39.95
N ASP A 187 4.36 18.33 40.16
CA ASP A 187 5.60 17.64 40.51
C ASP A 187 6.60 17.62 39.33
N LEU A 188 6.11 17.49 38.08
CA LEU A 188 6.91 17.65 36.84
C LEU A 188 7.43 19.08 36.63
N MET A 189 6.73 20.11 37.10
CA MET A 189 7.15 21.52 37.01
C MET A 189 8.21 21.91 38.06
N ARG A 190 8.35 21.14 39.14
CA ARG A 190 9.23 21.46 40.28
C ARG A 190 10.72 21.62 39.89
N PRO A 191 11.32 20.76 39.05
CA PRO A 191 12.71 20.91 38.59
C PRO A 191 12.93 22.17 37.74
N PHE A 192 11.95 22.55 36.92
CA PHE A 192 12.04 23.75 36.07
C PHE A 192 12.03 25.04 36.90
N HIS A 193 11.25 25.09 37.98
CA HIS A 193 11.28 26.21 38.93
C HIS A 193 12.62 26.30 39.66
N GLN A 194 13.18 25.18 40.12
CA GLN A 194 14.51 25.16 40.76
C GLN A 194 15.64 25.56 39.79
N GLN A 195 15.62 25.11 38.54
CA GLN A 195 16.59 25.54 37.53
C GLN A 195 16.49 27.06 37.25
N ARG A 196 15.27 27.61 37.20
CA ARG A 196 15.07 29.05 37.00
C ARG A 196 15.58 29.89 38.17
N GLU A 197 15.39 29.47 39.42
CA GLU A 197 15.90 30.21 40.58
C GLU A 197 17.43 30.14 40.67
N ASN A 198 18.04 28.99 40.35
CA ASN A 198 19.51 28.86 40.28
C ASN A 198 20.12 29.79 39.21
N LEU A 199 19.46 29.96 38.06
CA LEU A 199 19.87 30.87 36.98
C LEU A 199 19.63 32.36 37.29
N LEU A 200 18.87 32.69 38.34
CA LEU A 200 18.57 34.06 38.77
C LEU A 200 19.32 34.46 40.05
N SER A 201 20.24 33.61 40.53
CA SER A 201 21.17 34.00 41.60
C SER A 201 22.08 35.16 41.14
N PRO A 202 22.42 36.14 42.02
CA PRO A 202 23.16 37.31 41.59
C PRO A 202 24.62 36.96 41.29
N ILE A 203 24.96 36.86 40.01
CA ILE A 203 26.36 36.79 39.58
C ILE A 203 27.02 38.13 39.93
N GLN A 204 27.91 38.12 40.93
CA GLN A 204 28.75 39.25 41.29
C GLN A 204 29.77 39.51 40.17
N THR A 205 29.39 40.32 39.19
CA THR A 205 30.30 40.82 38.15
C THR A 205 31.11 42.00 38.66
N GLU A 206 32.17 41.72 39.42
CA GLU A 206 33.27 42.67 39.54
C GLU A 206 33.90 42.95 38.17
N ARG A 207 34.50 44.14 38.03
CA ARG A 207 35.15 44.69 36.81
C ARG A 207 34.19 45.30 35.78
N SER A 208 33.50 46.35 36.20
CA SER A 208 32.98 47.38 35.31
C SER A 208 34.12 48.13 34.57
N LEU A 209 34.30 47.88 33.27
CA LEU A 209 35.09 48.77 32.42
C LEU A 209 34.32 50.08 32.23
N ILE A 210 34.84 51.17 32.80
CA ILE A 210 34.27 52.52 32.68
C ILE A 210 34.50 53.02 31.24
N TYR A 211 33.51 52.80 30.38
CA TYR A 211 33.43 53.53 29.12
C TYR A 211 32.94 54.96 29.41
N PRO A 212 33.65 56.02 28.94
CA PRO A 212 33.20 57.38 29.12
C PRO A 212 31.86 57.56 28.39
N GLN A 213 30.80 57.91 29.14
CA GLN A 213 29.50 58.19 28.55
C GLN A 213 29.65 59.39 27.61
N ARG A 214 29.52 59.15 26.29
CA ARG A 214 29.44 60.24 25.31
C ARG A 214 28.27 61.14 25.70
N PRO A 215 28.46 62.48 25.76
CA PRO A 215 27.40 63.38 26.16
C PRO A 215 26.18 63.17 25.26
N GLN A 216 25.01 62.97 25.87
CA GLN A 216 23.78 62.73 25.12
C GLN A 216 23.42 64.00 24.35
N ILE A 217 23.71 64.00 23.05
CA ILE A 217 23.32 65.07 22.12
C ILE A 217 21.79 65.09 22.10
N LYS A 218 21.20 66.02 22.86
CA LYS A 218 19.76 66.30 22.88
C LYS A 218 19.33 66.82 21.51
N ARG A 219 19.00 65.91 20.59
CA ARG A 219 18.43 66.26 19.29
C ARG A 219 17.07 66.94 19.52
N PRO A 220 16.78 68.09 18.88
CA PRO A 220 15.49 68.76 19.01
C PRO A 220 14.33 67.81 18.69
N LYS A 221 13.20 67.94 19.41
CA LYS A 221 12.01 67.09 19.19
C LYS A 221 11.57 67.07 17.72
N GLU A 222 11.58 68.24 17.06
CA GLU A 222 11.28 68.36 15.63
C GLU A 222 12.14 67.48 14.72
N PHE A 223 13.41 67.22 15.07
CA PHE A 223 14.27 66.32 14.30
C PHE A 223 13.82 64.87 14.48
N LEU A 224 13.45 64.47 15.70
CA LEU A 224 12.92 63.14 15.99
C LEU A 224 11.57 62.94 15.31
N ASP A 225 10.69 63.95 15.30
CA ASP A 225 9.39 63.88 14.63
C ASP A 225 9.53 63.89 13.09
N LYS A 226 10.43 64.69 12.51
CA LYS A 226 10.79 64.60 11.09
C LYS A 226 11.39 63.23 10.73
N LEU A 227 12.19 62.63 11.61
CA LEU A 227 12.74 61.29 11.41
C LEU A 227 11.64 60.22 11.50
N LYS A 228 10.76 60.30 12.51
CA LYS A 228 9.61 59.40 12.71
C LYS A 228 8.62 59.48 11.54
N ASN A 229 8.34 60.68 11.03
CA ASN A 229 7.48 60.88 9.86
C ASN A 229 8.14 60.44 8.54
N ARG A 230 9.47 60.59 8.40
CA ARG A 230 10.22 59.98 7.28
C ARG A 230 10.24 58.45 7.35
N LEU A 231 10.33 57.87 8.55
CA LEU A 231 10.23 56.44 8.77
C LEU A 231 8.80 55.92 8.52
N LEU A 232 7.75 56.63 8.94
CA LEU A 232 6.37 56.29 8.62
C LEU A 232 6.11 56.36 7.10
N LYS A 233 6.54 57.43 6.43
CA LYS A 233 6.43 57.53 4.96
C LYS A 233 7.21 56.41 4.27
N ARG A 234 8.44 56.09 4.70
CA ARG A 234 9.18 54.93 4.18
C ARG A 234 8.48 53.61 4.42
N LYS A 235 7.83 53.42 5.57
CA LYS A 235 7.04 52.22 5.88
C LYS A 235 5.82 52.14 4.96
N GLN A 236 5.09 53.24 4.76
CA GLN A 236 3.97 53.33 3.81
C GLN A 236 4.39 53.09 2.35
N THR A 237 5.55 53.58 1.90
CA THR A 237 6.07 53.29 0.55
C THR A 237 6.72 51.90 0.41
N MET A 238 7.07 51.24 1.53
CA MET A 238 7.52 49.84 1.54
C MET A 238 6.36 48.85 1.58
N TYR A 239 5.18 49.28 2.03
CA TYR A 239 3.91 48.69 1.57
C TYR A 239 3.65 49.15 0.12
N LEU A 240 4.52 48.71 -0.80
CA LEU A 240 4.00 48.20 -2.07
C LEU A 240 2.82 47.32 -1.70
N PRO A 241 1.63 47.48 -2.32
CA PRO A 241 0.63 46.44 -2.18
C PRO A 241 1.35 45.14 -2.54
N GLN A 242 1.27 44.15 -1.66
CA GLN A 242 1.47 42.78 -2.07
C GLN A 242 0.32 42.52 -3.04
N SER A 243 0.52 42.93 -4.29
CA SER A 243 -0.16 42.32 -5.43
C SER A 243 -0.03 40.85 -5.14
N GLN A 244 -1.17 40.20 -4.90
CA GLN A 244 -1.19 38.77 -4.71
C GLN A 244 -0.65 38.22 -6.02
N ILE A 245 0.64 37.88 -6.02
CA ILE A 245 1.29 37.22 -7.14
C ILE A 245 0.56 35.90 -7.18
N GLN A 246 -0.47 35.84 -8.03
CA GLN A 246 -1.24 34.63 -8.23
C GLN A 246 -0.24 33.64 -8.80
N GLU A 247 0.24 32.76 -7.92
CA GLU A 247 1.09 31.65 -8.31
C GLU A 247 0.39 30.97 -9.48
N ASP A 248 1.16 30.79 -10.57
CA ASP A 248 0.70 30.07 -11.75
C ASP A 248 0.06 28.75 -11.27
N PRO A 249 -1.21 28.45 -11.59
CA PRO A 249 -1.90 27.27 -11.05
C PRO A 249 -1.13 25.97 -11.33
N ILE A 250 -0.39 25.93 -12.44
CA ILE A 250 0.53 24.86 -12.82
C ILE A 250 1.69 24.73 -11.82
N GLN A 251 2.28 25.85 -11.37
CA GLN A 251 3.33 25.84 -10.34
C GLN A 251 2.78 25.38 -8.98
N ARG A 252 1.56 25.80 -8.62
CA ARG A 252 0.90 25.34 -7.40
C ARG A 252 0.64 23.83 -7.44
N LYS A 253 0.11 23.31 -8.55
CA LYS A 253 -0.13 21.87 -8.74
C LYS A 253 1.19 21.07 -8.74
N LEU A 254 2.23 21.55 -9.41
CA LEU A 254 3.56 20.93 -9.38
C LEU A 254 4.15 20.91 -7.96
N LYS A 255 4.04 22.01 -7.20
CA LYS A 255 4.50 22.07 -5.80
C LYS A 255 3.72 21.09 -4.92
N HIS A 256 2.41 20.96 -5.11
CA HIS A 256 1.59 19.98 -4.38
C HIS A 256 1.99 18.54 -4.71
N PHE A 257 2.20 18.22 -5.99
CA PHE A 257 2.67 16.91 -6.45
C PHE A 257 4.06 16.55 -5.89
N GLN A 258 5.03 17.46 -6.01
CA GLN A 258 6.38 17.28 -5.45
C GLN A 258 6.35 17.12 -3.93
N LYS A 259 5.46 17.85 -3.24
CA LYS A 259 5.22 17.66 -1.82
C LYS A 259 4.67 16.27 -1.54
N SER A 260 3.58 15.85 -2.18
CA SER A 260 2.99 14.51 -2.02
C SER A 260 4.02 13.38 -2.23
N ILE A 261 4.91 13.49 -3.24
CA ILE A 261 6.03 12.55 -3.42
C ILE A 261 6.98 12.57 -2.21
N PHE A 262 7.37 13.74 -1.73
CA PHE A 262 8.26 13.86 -0.56
C PHE A 262 7.61 13.34 0.73
N GLU A 263 6.31 13.55 0.94
CA GLU A 263 5.57 12.96 2.05
C GLU A 263 5.66 11.43 1.97
N ASN A 264 5.35 10.84 0.82
CA ASN A 264 5.47 9.39 0.61
C ASN A 264 6.92 8.86 0.78
N GLN A 265 7.94 9.60 0.32
CA GLN A 265 9.35 9.27 0.58
C GLN A 265 9.67 9.24 2.09
N CYS A 266 9.19 10.23 2.85
CA CYS A 266 9.36 10.28 4.30
C CYS A 266 8.68 9.10 5.01
N ILE A 267 7.47 8.72 4.60
CA ILE A 267 6.77 7.55 5.16
C ILE A 267 7.56 6.26 4.85
N HIS A 268 8.26 6.18 3.71
CA HIS A 268 9.22 5.09 3.39
C HIS A 268 10.64 5.30 3.95
N THR A 269 10.86 6.28 4.82
CA THR A 269 12.15 6.60 5.47
C THR A 269 13.31 6.87 4.51
N ILE A 270 13.01 7.35 3.31
CA ILE A 270 13.98 7.68 2.26
C ILE A 270 13.90 9.15 1.89
N TYR A 271 14.94 9.65 1.24
CA TYR A 271 14.87 10.89 0.48
C TYR A 271 15.67 10.75 -0.81
N ILE A 272 15.10 11.24 -1.90
CA ILE A 272 15.75 11.28 -3.20
C ILE A 272 15.67 12.72 -3.69
N ARG A 273 16.84 13.37 -3.75
CA ARG A 273 16.92 14.74 -4.22
C ARG A 273 16.44 14.81 -5.67
N PRO A 274 15.41 15.62 -5.98
CA PRO A 274 14.98 15.85 -7.36
C PRO A 274 16.15 16.33 -8.21
N SER A 275 16.34 15.69 -9.37
CA SER A 275 17.37 16.13 -10.32
C SER A 275 17.02 17.49 -10.93
N ALA A 276 18.00 18.20 -11.49
CA ALA A 276 17.72 19.38 -12.31
C ALA A 276 16.99 18.95 -13.60
N ILE A 277 17.63 18.07 -14.37
CA ILE A 277 17.08 17.29 -15.47
C ILE A 277 17.84 15.95 -15.49
N ARG A 278 17.15 14.82 -15.32
CA ARG A 278 17.68 13.47 -15.53
C ARG A 278 16.59 12.65 -16.19
N ILE A 279 16.88 12.10 -17.36
CA ILE A 279 16.02 11.11 -18.01
C ILE A 279 16.29 9.75 -17.37
N GLN A 280 15.23 9.03 -17.01
CA GLN A 280 15.27 7.64 -16.55
C GLN A 280 14.76 6.73 -17.67
N LYS A 281 15.29 5.52 -17.77
CA LYS A 281 14.91 4.53 -18.79
C LYS A 281 13.97 3.48 -18.21
N TYR A 282 12.87 3.22 -18.90
CA TYR A 282 11.95 2.12 -18.60
C TYR A 282 11.91 1.10 -19.73
N LYS A 283 11.44 -0.11 -19.42
CA LYS A 283 11.16 -1.17 -20.40
C LYS A 283 9.89 -1.90 -19.97
N ILE A 284 8.98 -2.15 -20.91
CA ILE A 284 7.74 -2.91 -20.67
C ILE A 284 7.78 -4.18 -21.52
N GLN A 285 7.61 -5.32 -20.87
CA GLN A 285 7.56 -6.66 -21.44
C GLN A 285 6.25 -7.34 -21.03
N ASP A 286 5.14 -6.65 -21.29
CA ASP A 286 3.77 -7.09 -21.03
C ASP A 286 2.86 -6.62 -22.18
N PRO A 287 2.76 -7.40 -23.27
CA PRO A 287 2.07 -6.96 -24.50
C PRO A 287 0.57 -6.73 -24.30
N LYS A 288 -0.02 -7.23 -23.21
CA LYS A 288 -1.45 -7.06 -22.90
C LYS A 288 -1.74 -5.68 -22.29
N ASN A 289 -0.76 -5.10 -21.60
CA ASN A 289 -0.90 -3.81 -20.91
C ASN A 289 0.00 -2.69 -21.43
N GLU A 290 0.94 -3.02 -22.33
CA GLU A 290 1.96 -2.13 -22.88
C GLU A 290 1.41 -0.75 -23.26
N ASN A 291 0.32 -0.69 -24.01
CA ASN A 291 -0.27 0.57 -24.48
C ASN A 291 -0.76 1.48 -23.32
N ILE A 292 -1.39 0.92 -22.28
CA ILE A 292 -1.82 1.71 -21.11
C ILE A 292 -0.63 2.12 -20.27
N LEU A 293 0.33 1.22 -20.04
CA LEU A 293 1.53 1.51 -19.24
C LEU A 293 2.41 2.58 -19.91
N LYS A 294 2.63 2.49 -21.22
CA LYS A 294 3.29 3.54 -22.02
C LYS A 294 2.52 4.86 -21.96
N ARG A 295 1.17 4.84 -22.01
CA ARG A 295 0.35 6.04 -21.84
C ARG A 295 0.55 6.68 -20.46
N CYS A 296 0.54 5.90 -19.38
CA CYS A 296 0.77 6.40 -18.01
C CYS A 296 2.19 6.99 -17.88
N LEU A 297 3.21 6.33 -18.42
CA LEU A 297 4.58 6.84 -18.44
C LEU A 297 4.76 8.08 -19.33
N SER A 298 3.95 8.26 -20.38
CA SER A 298 4.02 9.44 -21.25
C SER A 298 3.68 10.77 -20.55
N PHE A 299 2.90 10.73 -19.46
CA PHE A 299 2.65 11.89 -18.59
C PHE A 299 3.90 12.26 -17.75
N ARG A 300 4.81 11.31 -17.58
CA ARG A 300 6.06 11.43 -16.82
C ARG A 300 7.21 11.73 -17.77
N TRP A 301 7.24 12.95 -18.31
CA TRP A 301 8.17 13.33 -19.40
C TRP A 301 9.68 13.12 -19.14
N TRP A 302 10.08 12.87 -17.89
CA TRP A 302 11.45 12.49 -17.50
C TRP A 302 11.74 10.99 -17.65
N TRP A 303 10.79 10.21 -18.15
CA TRP A 303 10.94 8.81 -18.53
C TRP A 303 11.06 8.67 -20.05
N GLN A 304 11.96 7.78 -20.48
CA GLN A 304 12.18 7.40 -21.87
C GLN A 304 12.19 5.87 -21.97
N GLU A 305 11.67 5.33 -23.07
CA GLU A 305 11.76 3.90 -23.35
C GLU A 305 13.21 3.48 -23.65
N ALA A 306 13.64 2.32 -23.15
CA ALA A 306 14.96 1.77 -23.40
C ALA A 306 14.97 0.95 -24.70
N ASP A 307 15.95 1.20 -25.57
CA ASP A 307 15.98 0.62 -26.91
C ASP A 307 16.15 -0.92 -26.91
N GLU A 308 16.94 -1.51 -26.00
CA GLU A 308 16.98 -2.98 -25.84
C GLU A 308 17.70 -3.50 -24.58
N THR A 309 18.82 -2.90 -24.15
CA THR A 309 19.72 -3.49 -23.12
C THR A 309 19.24 -3.30 -21.67
N ASP A 310 19.26 -4.38 -20.88
CA ASP A 310 18.78 -4.39 -19.48
C ASP A 310 19.73 -3.68 -18.48
N GLU A 311 20.92 -3.27 -18.90
CA GLU A 311 21.93 -2.67 -18.02
C GLU A 311 21.52 -1.26 -17.57
N ASP A 312 21.00 -0.45 -18.50
CA ASP A 312 20.59 0.94 -18.22
C ASP A 312 19.15 1.06 -17.68
N VAL A 313 18.34 -0.01 -17.73
CA VAL A 313 16.93 0.05 -17.32
C VAL A 313 16.80 0.27 -15.82
N GLN A 314 16.20 1.40 -15.41
CA GLN A 314 15.81 1.67 -14.03
C GLN A 314 14.47 1.02 -13.66
N PHE A 315 13.50 1.01 -14.58
CA PHE A 315 12.17 0.44 -14.34
C PHE A 315 11.85 -0.64 -15.36
N LEU A 316 11.73 -1.89 -14.90
CA LEU A 316 11.27 -3.00 -15.70
C LEU A 316 9.85 -3.39 -15.26
N TRP A 317 8.92 -3.39 -16.21
CA TRP A 317 7.61 -4.03 -16.06
C TRP A 317 7.55 -5.27 -16.93
N THR A 318 7.19 -6.42 -16.37
CA THR A 318 7.01 -7.69 -17.07
C THR A 318 5.65 -8.31 -16.73
N SER A 319 5.20 -9.31 -17.50
CA SER A 319 4.03 -10.12 -17.14
C SER A 319 4.32 -11.22 -16.10
N GLN A 320 5.59 -11.58 -15.91
CA GLN A 320 6.09 -12.57 -14.95
C GLN A 320 7.41 -12.10 -14.33
N ALA A 321 7.70 -12.51 -13.09
CA ALA A 321 8.91 -12.12 -12.37
C ALA A 321 10.21 -12.43 -13.15
N SER A 322 11.03 -11.41 -13.44
CA SER A 322 12.31 -11.59 -14.14
C SER A 322 13.44 -11.89 -13.16
N SER A 323 13.74 -13.18 -12.96
CA SER A 323 14.81 -13.63 -12.05
C SER A 323 16.18 -13.03 -12.39
N SER A 324 16.49 -12.78 -13.67
CA SER A 324 17.75 -12.16 -14.11
C SER A 324 17.87 -10.68 -13.72
N PHE A 325 16.74 -9.98 -13.57
CA PHE A 325 16.68 -8.61 -13.06
C PHE A 325 16.68 -8.60 -11.52
N LEU A 326 15.81 -9.40 -10.91
CA LEU A 326 15.63 -9.50 -9.47
C LEU A 326 16.88 -10.04 -8.75
N ASN A 327 17.72 -10.85 -9.39
CA ASN A 327 18.98 -11.33 -8.80
C ASN A 327 20.12 -10.29 -8.85
N LYS A 328 19.97 -9.18 -9.58
CA LYS A 328 20.92 -8.05 -9.56
C LYS A 328 20.66 -7.05 -8.43
N GLN A 329 19.50 -7.14 -7.79
CA GLN A 329 19.10 -6.33 -6.63
C GLN A 329 19.66 -6.90 -5.33
N ARG A 330 19.93 -6.04 -4.33
CA ARG A 330 20.39 -6.49 -3.02
C ARG A 330 19.21 -6.98 -2.19
N SER A 331 19.46 -8.00 -1.37
CA SER A 331 18.55 -8.37 -0.28
C SER A 331 18.65 -7.34 0.84
N ARG A 332 17.52 -7.00 1.48
CA ARG A 332 17.48 -6.19 2.69
C ARG A 332 16.83 -6.96 3.83
N HIS A 333 17.25 -6.66 5.04
CA HIS A 333 16.46 -7.00 6.23
C HIS A 333 15.22 -6.10 6.29
N ILE A 334 14.11 -6.64 6.79
CA ILE A 334 12.93 -5.86 7.17
C ILE A 334 13.36 -4.79 8.17
N SER A 335 13.03 -3.53 7.90
CA SER A 335 13.40 -2.41 8.78
C SER A 335 12.45 -2.33 9.97
N ASP A 336 12.88 -2.83 11.12
CA ASP A 336 12.10 -2.82 12.38
C ASP A 336 12.16 -1.47 13.12
N LYS A 337 12.86 -0.46 12.57
CA LYS A 337 13.07 0.85 13.21
C LYS A 337 11.79 1.70 13.17
N ILE A 338 10.98 1.59 14.22
CA ILE A 338 9.94 2.60 14.54
C ILE A 338 10.58 3.77 15.29
N GLU A 339 10.87 4.85 14.58
CA GLU A 339 10.85 6.21 15.15
C GLU A 339 9.88 7.05 14.33
N PHE A 340 8.57 6.81 14.52
CA PHE A 340 7.53 7.55 13.82
C PHE A 340 7.27 8.90 14.51
N GLN A 341 7.95 9.94 14.05
CA GLN A 341 7.62 11.34 14.37
C GLN A 341 6.31 11.74 13.65
N PRO A 342 5.41 12.54 14.25
CA PRO A 342 4.23 13.06 13.55
C PRO A 342 4.60 14.02 12.40
N PHE A 343 4.72 13.47 11.19
CA PHE A 343 5.24 14.18 10.01
C PHE A 343 4.40 15.42 9.60
N GLU A 344 3.08 15.39 9.84
CA GLU A 344 2.11 16.41 9.39
C GLU A 344 2.48 17.86 9.72
N GLN A 345 3.10 18.11 10.89
CA GLN A 345 3.45 19.45 11.31
C GLN A 345 4.70 19.98 10.62
N ILE A 346 5.63 19.10 10.25
CA ILE A 346 6.93 19.48 9.69
C ILE A 346 6.86 19.55 8.16
N LEU A 347 6.07 18.68 7.52
CA LEU A 347 5.75 18.74 6.09
C LEU A 347 5.02 20.03 5.70
N LYS A 348 4.32 20.69 6.64
CA LYS A 348 3.74 22.04 6.44
C LYS A 348 4.78 23.15 6.31
N LEU A 349 6.04 22.92 6.67
CA LEU A 349 7.14 23.90 6.64
C LEU A 349 8.13 23.66 5.49
N CYS A 350 8.10 22.50 4.82
CA CYS A 350 9.01 22.16 3.73
C CYS A 350 8.47 22.65 2.37
N ASP A 351 8.73 23.91 2.03
CA ASP A 351 8.21 24.54 0.81
C ASP A 351 9.09 24.36 -0.44
N ASN A 352 10.37 24.02 -0.27
CA ASN A 352 11.35 23.88 -1.35
C ASN A 352 12.28 22.67 -1.15
N VAL A 353 13.10 22.36 -2.16
CA VAL A 353 13.99 21.18 -2.20
C VAL A 353 15.08 21.27 -1.11
N GLU A 354 15.55 22.46 -0.78
CA GLU A 354 16.55 22.70 0.26
C GLU A 354 15.99 22.40 1.67
N ASP A 355 14.77 22.83 1.96
CA ASP A 355 14.06 22.53 3.22
C ASP A 355 13.75 21.03 3.34
N GLN A 356 13.33 20.38 2.24
CA GLN A 356 13.14 18.93 2.17
C GLN A 356 14.45 18.18 2.44
N MET A 357 15.56 18.59 1.82
CA MET A 357 16.87 17.98 2.03
C MET A 357 17.37 18.20 3.46
N LYS A 358 17.15 19.38 4.05
CA LYS A 358 17.48 19.67 5.44
C LYS A 358 16.68 18.78 6.39
N PHE A 359 15.36 18.68 6.20
CA PHE A 359 14.51 17.77 6.97
C PHE A 359 14.98 16.31 6.85
N ALA A 360 15.32 15.86 5.64
CA ALA A 360 15.81 14.52 5.41
C ALA A 360 17.10 14.20 6.19
N ILE A 361 18.02 15.18 6.29
CA ILE A 361 19.24 15.07 7.10
C ILE A 361 18.90 15.07 8.60
N GLU A 362 18.03 15.96 9.06
CA GLU A 362 17.61 16.05 10.47
C GLU A 362 16.90 14.78 10.96
N GLN A 363 16.04 14.18 10.14
CA GLN A 363 15.34 12.92 10.42
C GLN A 363 16.15 11.67 10.02
N LYS A 364 17.39 11.81 9.55
CA LYS A 364 18.28 10.71 9.14
C LYS A 364 17.65 9.77 8.09
N LEU A 365 16.86 10.32 7.17
CA LEU A 365 16.26 9.55 6.07
C LEU A 365 17.37 8.95 5.18
N CYS A 366 17.11 7.76 4.63
CA CYS A 366 18.06 7.08 3.77
C CYS A 366 18.18 7.83 2.42
N LEU A 367 19.31 8.48 2.19
CA LEU A 367 19.66 9.12 0.93
C LEU A 367 19.97 8.04 -0.11
N LEU A 368 19.06 7.80 -1.05
CA LEU A 368 19.27 6.75 -2.05
C LEU A 368 20.11 7.24 -3.24
N SER A 369 20.88 6.32 -3.80
CA SER A 369 21.58 6.49 -5.07
C SER A 369 20.59 6.67 -6.22
N PRO A 370 20.87 7.49 -7.25
CA PRO A 370 19.98 7.64 -8.41
C PRO A 370 20.04 6.44 -9.38
N PHE A 371 20.84 5.41 -9.08
CA PHE A 371 20.96 4.17 -9.86
C PHE A 371 20.11 3.02 -9.27
N ILE A 372 18.94 3.34 -8.71
CA ILE A 372 17.96 2.33 -8.26
C ILE A 372 17.44 1.55 -9.46
N LYS A 373 17.13 0.27 -9.24
CA LYS A 373 16.36 -0.57 -10.16
C LYS A 373 15.09 -1.08 -9.47
N ILE A 374 13.95 -0.95 -10.13
CA ILE A 374 12.61 -1.34 -9.66
C ILE A 374 11.96 -2.32 -10.64
N HIS A 375 11.34 -3.35 -10.08
CA HIS A 375 10.55 -4.35 -10.79
C HIS A 375 9.08 -4.32 -10.31
N ASN A 376 8.14 -4.63 -11.21
CA ASN A 376 6.71 -4.73 -10.90
C ASN A 376 6.27 -6.07 -10.28
N HIS A 377 7.23 -6.90 -9.89
CA HIS A 377 6.99 -8.14 -9.15
C HIS A 377 7.93 -8.23 -7.95
N VAL A 378 7.45 -8.86 -6.87
CA VAL A 378 8.26 -9.23 -5.71
C VAL A 378 8.87 -10.61 -5.95
N ASP A 379 10.17 -10.76 -5.70
CA ASP A 379 10.87 -12.03 -5.86
C ASP A 379 10.35 -13.08 -4.88
N LEU A 380 9.75 -14.17 -5.39
CA LEU A 380 9.07 -15.16 -4.57
C LEU A 380 9.37 -16.57 -5.06
N MET A 381 10.29 -17.25 -4.38
CA MET A 381 10.58 -18.67 -4.60
C MET A 381 9.36 -19.57 -4.39
N ASN A 382 8.40 -19.14 -3.56
CA ASN A 382 7.14 -19.85 -3.33
C ASN A 382 5.95 -18.84 -3.33
N PRO A 383 5.20 -18.71 -4.44
CA PRO A 383 4.17 -17.70 -4.62
C PRO A 383 3.05 -17.82 -3.58
N PHE A 384 2.93 -16.82 -2.71
CA PHE A 384 1.99 -16.83 -1.58
C PHE A 384 0.51 -16.67 -1.97
N TRP A 385 0.26 -16.34 -3.24
CA TRP A 385 -1.06 -16.17 -3.85
C TRP A 385 -1.66 -17.46 -4.41
N THR A 386 -0.92 -18.57 -4.53
CA THR A 386 -1.59 -19.82 -4.96
C THR A 386 -2.67 -20.19 -3.94
N LYS A 387 -3.85 -20.63 -4.41
CA LYS A 387 -5.00 -20.95 -3.53
C LYS A 387 -4.61 -21.91 -2.39
N LYS A 388 -3.72 -22.88 -2.67
CA LYS A 388 -3.15 -23.81 -1.69
C LYS A 388 -2.35 -23.08 -0.61
N ASN A 389 -1.43 -22.20 -1.01
CA ASN A 389 -0.63 -21.39 -0.08
C ASN A 389 -1.48 -20.39 0.71
N LEU A 390 -2.46 -19.74 0.09
CA LEU A 390 -3.40 -18.83 0.76
C LEU A 390 -4.13 -19.54 1.90
N ILE A 391 -4.75 -20.70 1.63
CA ILE A 391 -5.47 -21.47 2.65
C ILE A 391 -4.51 -21.96 3.74
N TYR A 392 -3.37 -22.53 3.36
CA TYR A 392 -2.39 -23.05 4.33
C TYR A 392 -1.83 -21.97 5.26
N ARG A 393 -1.37 -20.84 4.69
CA ARG A 393 -0.75 -19.74 5.44
C ARG A 393 -1.76 -19.03 6.33
N LEU A 394 -2.96 -18.74 5.81
CA LEU A 394 -4.03 -18.10 6.60
C LEU A 394 -4.52 -19.00 7.72
N LYS A 395 -4.68 -20.32 7.50
CA LYS A 395 -4.96 -21.28 8.58
C LYS A 395 -3.86 -21.28 9.65
N LYS A 396 -2.59 -21.41 9.26
CA LYS A 396 -1.46 -21.38 10.21
C LYS A 396 -1.50 -20.10 11.04
N TYR A 397 -1.66 -18.94 10.41
CA TYR A 397 -1.78 -17.65 11.09
C TYR A 397 -2.97 -17.57 12.07
N CYS A 398 -4.16 -18.04 11.67
CA CYS A 398 -5.34 -18.07 12.54
C CYS A 398 -5.10 -18.94 13.78
N THR A 399 -4.47 -20.12 13.63
CA THR A 399 -4.06 -20.98 14.74
C THR A 399 -3.02 -20.31 15.65
N LEU A 400 -2.05 -19.58 15.09
CA LEU A 400 -1.05 -18.86 15.86
C LEU A 400 -1.68 -17.73 16.71
N THR A 401 -2.66 -17.01 16.14
CA THR A 401 -3.35 -15.85 16.75
C THR A 401 -4.60 -16.19 17.55
N ASN A 402 -5.02 -17.47 17.58
CA ASN A 402 -6.28 -17.93 18.17
C ASN A 402 -7.53 -17.24 17.58
N GLN A 403 -7.53 -17.04 16.26
CA GLN A 403 -8.66 -16.55 15.46
C GLN A 403 -9.32 -17.71 14.69
N ASN A 404 -10.58 -17.55 14.28
CA ASN A 404 -11.26 -18.54 13.46
C ASN A 404 -11.01 -18.27 11.96
N PHE A 405 -10.44 -19.25 11.25
CA PHE A 405 -10.23 -19.18 9.79
C PHE A 405 -11.54 -18.89 9.01
N CYS A 406 -12.67 -19.40 9.51
CA CYS A 406 -13.99 -19.21 8.90
C CYS A 406 -14.56 -17.78 9.10
N ASP A 407 -13.86 -16.88 9.78
CA ASP A 407 -14.23 -15.47 9.82
C ASP A 407 -13.81 -14.75 8.53
N PHE A 408 -12.74 -15.22 7.86
CA PHE A 408 -12.12 -14.56 6.70
C PHE A 408 -12.33 -15.31 5.37
N CYS A 409 -12.27 -16.65 5.39
CA CYS A 409 -12.35 -17.50 4.21
C CYS A 409 -13.44 -18.58 4.37
N PRO A 410 -14.05 -19.06 3.26
CA PRO A 410 -14.94 -20.21 3.30
C PRO A 410 -14.21 -21.44 3.87
N PHE A 411 -14.89 -22.29 4.65
CA PHE A 411 -14.27 -23.51 5.18
C PHE A 411 -13.64 -24.31 4.04
N SER A 412 -12.37 -24.68 4.19
CA SER A 412 -11.57 -25.29 3.12
C SER A 412 -10.63 -26.34 3.69
N ILE A 413 -10.43 -27.45 2.98
CA ILE A 413 -9.36 -28.42 3.26
C ILE A 413 -8.52 -28.65 2.00
N ILE A 414 -7.26 -29.02 2.21
CA ILE A 414 -6.31 -29.37 1.16
C ILE A 414 -6.14 -30.89 1.25
N VAL A 415 -6.26 -31.58 0.13
CA VAL A 415 -6.11 -33.04 0.01
C VAL A 415 -4.95 -33.30 -0.94
N ASN A 416 -3.85 -33.88 -0.48
CA ASN A 416 -2.75 -34.27 -1.38
C ASN A 416 -2.83 -35.75 -1.78
N ASN A 417 -3.50 -36.60 -0.98
CA ASN A 417 -3.70 -38.03 -1.26
C ASN A 417 -5.06 -38.52 -0.76
N LEU A 418 -5.62 -39.56 -1.39
CA LEU A 418 -6.87 -40.22 -0.96
C LEU A 418 -6.82 -40.78 0.47
N GLY A 419 -5.63 -41.18 0.93
CA GLY A 419 -5.42 -41.80 2.25
C GLY A 419 -5.32 -40.81 3.42
N GLU A 420 -5.44 -39.50 3.19
CA GLU A 420 -5.24 -38.50 4.25
C GLU A 420 -6.38 -38.49 5.28
N GLU A 421 -6.03 -38.54 6.56
CA GLU A 421 -6.98 -38.51 7.68
C GLU A 421 -7.92 -37.29 7.61
N GLN A 422 -7.42 -36.12 7.16
CA GLN A 422 -8.23 -34.90 6.99
C GLN A 422 -9.40 -35.09 6.00
N LEU A 423 -9.23 -35.90 4.95
CA LEU A 423 -10.31 -36.20 4.00
C LEU A 423 -11.36 -37.12 4.66
N TYR A 424 -10.93 -38.15 5.38
CA TYR A 424 -11.85 -39.06 6.08
C TYR A 424 -12.58 -38.38 7.24
N GLU A 425 -11.90 -37.54 8.01
CA GLU A 425 -12.52 -36.71 9.03
C GLU A 425 -13.56 -35.75 8.43
N PHE A 426 -13.23 -35.08 7.32
CA PHE A 426 -14.19 -34.25 6.60
C PHE A 426 -15.41 -35.06 6.13
N ILE A 427 -15.21 -36.22 5.49
CA ILE A 427 -16.30 -37.08 5.03
C ILE A 427 -17.17 -37.55 6.20
N ARG A 428 -16.57 -37.88 7.35
CA ARG A 428 -17.26 -38.26 8.60
C ARG A 428 -18.09 -37.11 9.15
N ASN A 429 -17.47 -35.95 9.34
CA ASN A 429 -18.06 -34.81 10.03
C ASN A 429 -19.16 -34.13 9.19
N TYR A 430 -19.09 -34.20 7.86
CA TYR A 430 -20.07 -33.63 6.93
C TYR A 430 -20.94 -34.69 6.21
N LYS A 431 -20.96 -35.95 6.68
CA LYS A 431 -21.69 -37.07 6.03
C LYS A 431 -23.18 -36.80 5.79
N THR A 432 -23.81 -36.07 6.71
CA THR A 432 -25.24 -35.71 6.68
C THR A 432 -25.47 -34.24 6.33
N SER A 433 -24.43 -33.50 5.94
CA SER A 433 -24.60 -32.10 5.55
C SER A 433 -25.23 -31.97 4.17
N THR A 434 -26.10 -30.97 4.02
CA THR A 434 -26.64 -30.48 2.75
C THR A 434 -25.86 -29.28 2.20
N ASP A 435 -24.67 -29.02 2.73
CA ASP A 435 -23.75 -28.01 2.22
C ASP A 435 -23.32 -28.34 0.79
N ILE A 436 -23.22 -27.30 -0.03
CA ILE A 436 -22.65 -27.39 -1.38
C ILE A 436 -21.15 -27.15 -1.28
N TRP A 437 -20.38 -27.91 -2.05
CA TRP A 437 -18.92 -27.92 -2.03
C TRP A 437 -18.36 -27.67 -3.42
N ILE A 438 -17.23 -26.99 -3.48
CA ILE A 438 -16.43 -26.78 -4.68
C ILE A 438 -15.17 -27.64 -4.53
N VAL A 439 -14.85 -28.46 -5.52
CA VAL A 439 -13.57 -29.17 -5.61
C VAL A 439 -12.72 -28.53 -6.70
N LEU A 440 -11.54 -28.04 -6.31
CA LEU A 440 -10.55 -27.37 -7.16
C LEU A 440 -9.30 -28.24 -7.27
N LYS A 441 -8.65 -28.23 -8.44
CA LYS A 441 -7.34 -28.88 -8.66
C LYS A 441 -6.23 -27.84 -8.52
N CYS A 442 -5.17 -28.15 -7.79
CA CYS A 442 -4.10 -27.18 -7.47
C CYS A 442 -3.13 -26.90 -8.62
N GLU A 443 -2.92 -27.84 -9.55
CA GLU A 443 -1.75 -27.82 -10.45
C GLU A 443 -1.93 -27.04 -11.76
N ASN A 444 -3.15 -26.62 -12.10
CA ASN A 444 -3.44 -25.99 -13.39
C ASN A 444 -4.35 -24.77 -13.20
N GLU A 445 -3.76 -23.58 -13.24
CA GLU A 445 -4.53 -22.34 -13.25
C GLU A 445 -5.42 -22.30 -14.51
N GLY A 446 -6.74 -22.24 -14.30
CA GLY A 446 -7.74 -22.30 -15.37
C GLY A 446 -8.47 -23.64 -15.53
N GLN A 447 -8.18 -24.68 -14.72
CA GLN A 447 -8.97 -25.92 -14.75
C GLN A 447 -10.37 -25.76 -14.14
N LYS A 448 -11.31 -26.52 -14.70
CA LYS A 448 -12.71 -26.62 -14.26
C LYS A 448 -12.78 -27.04 -12.79
N PHE A 449 -13.53 -26.28 -11.99
CA PHE A 449 -13.99 -26.72 -10.68
C PHE A 449 -15.16 -27.70 -10.84
N GLN A 450 -15.30 -28.63 -9.90
CA GLN A 450 -16.51 -29.46 -9.79
C GLN A 450 -17.35 -28.95 -8.62
N VAL A 451 -18.66 -28.77 -8.84
CA VAL A 451 -19.62 -28.52 -7.75
C VAL A 451 -20.17 -29.86 -7.28
N CYS A 452 -20.23 -30.05 -5.97
CA CYS A 452 -20.59 -31.29 -5.31
C CYS A 452 -21.64 -31.01 -4.21
N GLU A 453 -22.74 -31.76 -4.18
CA GLU A 453 -23.85 -31.54 -3.24
C GLU A 453 -23.70 -32.29 -1.92
N ASN A 454 -22.72 -33.18 -1.82
CA ASN A 454 -22.48 -34.02 -0.63
C ASN A 454 -21.08 -34.65 -0.65
N THR A 455 -20.60 -35.12 0.51
CA THR A 455 -19.27 -35.71 0.68
C THR A 455 -19.01 -36.97 -0.18
N LYS A 456 -20.05 -37.74 -0.51
CA LYS A 456 -19.94 -38.90 -1.41
C LYS A 456 -19.59 -38.47 -2.85
N SER A 457 -20.22 -37.41 -3.37
CA SER A 457 -19.90 -36.88 -4.69
C SER A 457 -18.47 -36.31 -4.76
N ILE A 458 -17.99 -35.69 -3.68
CA ILE A 458 -16.61 -35.21 -3.54
C ILE A 458 -15.62 -36.38 -3.59
N PHE A 459 -15.85 -37.41 -2.75
CA PHE A 459 -14.98 -38.58 -2.70
C PHE A 459 -14.93 -39.31 -4.06
N ASN A 460 -16.08 -39.52 -4.70
CA ASN A 460 -16.16 -40.14 -6.02
C ASN A 460 -15.38 -39.36 -7.08
N PHE A 461 -15.52 -38.03 -7.12
CA PHE A 461 -14.81 -37.16 -8.06
C PHE A 461 -13.29 -37.23 -7.85
N ILE A 462 -12.83 -37.09 -6.60
CA ILE A 462 -11.40 -37.15 -6.28
C ILE A 462 -10.84 -38.55 -6.60
N HIS A 463 -11.55 -39.62 -6.23
CA HIS A 463 -11.15 -41.00 -6.54
C HIS A 463 -11.05 -41.25 -8.04
N GLN A 464 -12.00 -40.75 -8.85
CA GLN A 464 -11.97 -40.87 -10.31
C GLN A 464 -10.71 -40.20 -10.90
N GLU A 465 -10.35 -39.01 -10.42
CA GLU A 465 -9.19 -38.27 -10.91
C GLU A 465 -7.85 -38.95 -10.56
N TYR A 466 -7.72 -39.53 -9.35
CA TYR A 466 -6.54 -40.35 -9.00
C TYR A 466 -6.49 -41.69 -9.76
N SER A 467 -7.62 -42.20 -10.24
CA SER A 467 -7.67 -43.45 -11.02
C SER A 467 -7.15 -43.27 -12.46
N THR A 468 -6.97 -42.03 -12.94
CA THR A 468 -6.47 -41.74 -14.28
C THR A 468 -4.93 -41.93 -14.34
N PRO A 469 -4.38 -42.85 -15.16
CA PRO A 469 -2.98 -43.30 -15.07
C PRO A 469 -1.93 -42.31 -15.61
N SER A 470 -2.27 -41.03 -15.80
CA SER A 470 -1.47 -40.07 -16.57
C SER A 470 -0.70 -39.04 -15.73
N ARG A 471 -0.77 -39.08 -14.39
CA ARG A 471 -0.47 -37.89 -13.58
C ARG A 471 0.39 -38.11 -12.34
N ASN A 472 1.26 -37.12 -12.14
CA ASN A 472 1.95 -36.78 -10.89
C ASN A 472 0.93 -36.58 -9.75
N GLN A 473 1.41 -36.51 -8.50
CA GLN A 473 0.62 -36.38 -7.28
C GLN A 473 -0.21 -35.08 -7.24
N GLN A 474 -1.38 -35.08 -7.87
CA GLN A 474 -2.28 -33.93 -7.88
C GLN A 474 -2.83 -33.69 -6.47
N SER A 475 -2.77 -32.44 -6.02
CA SER A 475 -3.49 -32.01 -4.83
C SER A 475 -4.78 -31.28 -5.19
N PHE A 476 -5.80 -31.45 -4.34
CA PHE A 476 -7.13 -30.89 -4.46
C PHE A 476 -7.41 -29.94 -3.30
N ILE A 477 -8.33 -29.00 -3.51
CA ILE A 477 -8.90 -28.16 -2.48
C ILE A 477 -10.40 -28.39 -2.48
N ILE A 478 -10.93 -28.84 -1.34
CA ILE A 478 -12.37 -28.92 -1.10
C ILE A 478 -12.75 -27.66 -0.32
N GLN A 479 -13.61 -26.82 -0.87
CA GLN A 479 -14.02 -25.54 -0.29
C GLN A 479 -15.55 -25.46 -0.21
N GLN A 480 -16.10 -24.97 0.91
CA GLN A 480 -17.52 -24.72 1.07
C GLN A 480 -17.99 -23.65 0.08
N TYR A 481 -19.10 -23.91 -0.61
CA TYR A 481 -19.70 -22.95 -1.52
C TYR A 481 -20.44 -21.86 -0.73
N ILE A 482 -20.00 -20.60 -0.84
CA ILE A 482 -20.72 -19.46 -0.29
C ILE A 482 -21.90 -19.10 -1.19
N ARG A 483 -23.09 -18.99 -0.60
CA ARG A 483 -24.27 -18.45 -1.28
C ARG A 483 -24.12 -16.93 -1.40
N SER A 484 -23.48 -16.51 -2.50
CA SER A 484 -23.31 -15.10 -2.86
C SER A 484 -24.66 -14.38 -2.96
N PHE A 485 -24.67 -13.10 -2.63
CA PHE A 485 -25.77 -12.20 -2.94
C PHE A 485 -26.06 -12.17 -4.45
N VAL A 486 -27.31 -11.86 -4.80
CA VAL A 486 -27.80 -11.97 -6.18
C VAL A 486 -28.21 -10.59 -6.70
N TYR A 487 -27.31 -9.94 -7.40
CA TYR A 487 -27.55 -8.68 -8.10
C TYR A 487 -28.26 -8.98 -9.43
N GLN A 488 -29.50 -8.52 -9.63
CA GLN A 488 -30.26 -8.70 -10.87
C GLN A 488 -30.24 -10.14 -11.42
N GLN A 489 -30.48 -11.14 -10.55
CA GLN A 489 -30.41 -12.59 -10.86
C GLN A 489 -28.99 -13.13 -11.17
N ILE A 490 -27.95 -12.28 -11.13
CA ILE A 490 -26.55 -12.64 -11.37
C ILE A 490 -25.78 -12.70 -10.04
N LYS A 491 -24.97 -13.74 -9.87
CA LYS A 491 -24.00 -13.82 -8.77
C LYS A 491 -22.72 -13.09 -9.16
N LEU A 492 -22.22 -12.23 -8.27
CA LEU A 492 -21.03 -11.43 -8.51
C LEU A 492 -19.87 -11.85 -7.61
N ASP A 493 -18.68 -11.89 -8.19
CA ASP A 493 -17.41 -11.80 -7.47
C ASP A 493 -16.96 -10.32 -7.53
N LEU A 494 -16.62 -9.71 -6.40
CA LEU A 494 -16.07 -8.35 -6.37
C LEU A 494 -14.55 -8.40 -6.51
N CYS A 495 -14.03 -7.74 -7.55
CA CYS A 495 -12.61 -7.72 -7.91
C CYS A 495 -11.94 -6.42 -7.45
N TYR A 496 -11.20 -6.49 -6.34
CA TYR A 496 -10.35 -5.42 -5.81
C TYR A 496 -8.90 -5.58 -6.29
N TYR A 497 -8.10 -4.53 -6.10
CA TYR A 497 -6.66 -4.57 -6.34
C TYR A 497 -5.87 -4.24 -5.09
N LEU A 498 -4.83 -5.03 -4.87
CA LEU A 498 -3.95 -4.99 -3.71
C LEU A 498 -2.53 -4.77 -4.21
N MET A 499 -1.98 -3.60 -3.96
CA MET A 499 -0.59 -3.29 -4.28
C MET A 499 0.27 -3.54 -3.04
N ILE A 500 1.31 -4.37 -3.17
CA ILE A 500 2.33 -4.59 -2.14
C ILE A 500 3.59 -3.88 -2.61
N THR A 501 4.22 -3.06 -1.76
CA THR A 501 5.48 -2.36 -2.06
C THR A 501 6.56 -2.80 -1.09
N GLN A 502 7.81 -2.89 -1.56
CA GLN A 502 9.01 -3.19 -0.80
C GLN A 502 10.03 -2.06 -1.01
N ILE A 503 9.91 -0.97 -0.26
CA ILE A 503 10.77 0.21 -0.41
C ILE A 503 11.62 0.37 0.86
N ASN A 504 12.95 0.39 0.70
CA ASN A 504 13.90 0.57 1.80
C ASN A 504 13.74 -0.42 2.98
N GLY A 505 13.44 -1.69 2.69
CA GLY A 505 13.21 -2.68 3.74
C GLY A 505 11.86 -2.56 4.45
N ILE A 506 11.00 -1.62 4.04
CA ILE A 506 9.63 -1.47 4.54
C ILE A 506 8.69 -2.13 3.54
N VAL A 507 7.83 -3.03 4.04
CA VAL A 507 6.75 -3.63 3.26
C VAL A 507 5.46 -2.90 3.59
N ARG A 508 4.75 -2.38 2.58
CA ARG A 508 3.37 -1.91 2.75
C ARG A 508 2.44 -2.63 1.81
N ALA A 509 1.21 -2.86 2.26
CA ALA A 509 0.11 -3.24 1.40
C ALA A 509 -0.95 -2.13 1.36
N TYR A 510 -1.41 -1.83 0.17
CA TYR A 510 -2.42 -0.83 -0.13
C TYR A 510 -3.59 -1.47 -0.86
N LEU A 511 -4.81 -1.20 -0.42
CA LEU A 511 -6.04 -1.58 -1.10
C LEU A 511 -6.49 -0.44 -2.00
N PHE A 512 -6.64 -0.69 -3.30
CA PHE A 512 -7.37 0.19 -4.21
C PHE A 512 -8.84 0.12 -3.82
N GLU A 513 -9.43 1.21 -3.32
CA GLU A 513 -10.82 1.20 -2.83
C GLU A 513 -11.84 1.03 -3.95
N GLN A 514 -11.48 1.37 -5.19
CA GLN A 514 -12.31 1.07 -6.35
C GLN A 514 -12.27 -0.42 -6.71
N PHE A 515 -13.41 -0.94 -7.18
CA PHE A 515 -13.53 -2.32 -7.65
C PHE A 515 -14.39 -2.42 -8.93
N TYR A 516 -14.51 -3.64 -9.45
CA TYR A 516 -15.56 -3.98 -10.41
C TYR A 516 -16.18 -5.33 -10.03
N GLY A 517 -17.45 -5.55 -10.37
CA GLY A 517 -18.09 -6.87 -10.22
C GLY A 517 -17.81 -7.72 -11.45
N GLU A 518 -17.33 -8.95 -11.27
CA GLU A 518 -17.18 -9.95 -12.32
C GLU A 518 -18.31 -10.98 -12.17
N LYS A 519 -18.98 -11.36 -13.26
CA LYS A 519 -19.98 -12.44 -13.20
C LYS A 519 -19.31 -13.72 -12.69
N SER A 520 -19.84 -14.28 -11.59
CA SER A 520 -19.27 -15.48 -10.98
C SER A 520 -19.39 -16.65 -11.96
N GLN A 521 -18.31 -17.43 -12.09
CA GLN A 521 -18.27 -18.58 -13.00
C GLN A 521 -19.18 -19.73 -12.51
N ILE A 522 -19.61 -19.69 -11.24
CA ILE A 522 -20.38 -20.76 -10.59
C ILE A 522 -21.90 -20.50 -10.73
N ASN A 523 -22.44 -20.80 -11.91
CA ASN A 523 -23.89 -20.88 -12.14
C ASN A 523 -24.46 -22.12 -11.44
N PHE A 524 -24.63 -22.03 -10.12
CA PHE A 524 -25.38 -23.01 -9.33
C PHE A 524 -26.77 -22.46 -8.99
N SER A 525 -27.79 -22.81 -9.77
CA SER A 525 -29.12 -22.96 -9.20
C SER A 525 -29.79 -24.22 -9.73
N PRO A 526 -30.50 -24.98 -8.88
CA PRO A 526 -31.26 -26.15 -9.31
C PRO A 526 -32.49 -25.79 -10.17
N PHE A 527 -32.74 -24.49 -10.44
CA PHE A 527 -33.90 -23.98 -11.17
C PHE A 527 -33.55 -23.24 -12.48
N GLU A 528 -32.27 -22.99 -12.80
CA GLU A 528 -31.85 -22.25 -14.00
C GLU A 528 -32.09 -22.99 -15.33
N HIS A 529 -32.47 -24.27 -15.30
CA HIS A 529 -32.80 -25.03 -16.51
C HIS A 529 -34.00 -24.47 -17.29
N GLU A 530 -34.90 -23.73 -16.64
CA GLU A 530 -36.13 -23.22 -17.26
C GLU A 530 -36.01 -21.78 -17.82
N PHE A 531 -35.01 -20.98 -17.41
CA PHE A 531 -34.89 -19.56 -17.77
C PHE A 531 -34.08 -19.26 -19.06
N LYS A 532 -33.69 -20.29 -19.83
CA LYS A 532 -32.79 -20.16 -20.98
C LYS A 532 -33.37 -19.50 -22.24
N SER A 533 -34.62 -19.02 -22.23
CA SER A 533 -35.39 -18.73 -23.44
C SER A 533 -35.58 -17.25 -23.78
N GLN A 534 -35.21 -16.28 -22.93
CA GLN A 534 -35.79 -14.93 -23.07
C GLN A 534 -34.93 -13.67 -22.85
N GLN A 535 -33.61 -13.77 -22.70
CA GLN A 535 -32.76 -12.56 -22.67
C GLN A 535 -31.52 -12.67 -23.57
N ASN A 536 -31.60 -12.00 -24.72
CA ASN A 536 -30.45 -11.42 -25.39
C ASN A 536 -29.90 -10.25 -24.53
N LEU A 537 -29.33 -10.56 -23.37
CA LEU A 537 -28.35 -9.65 -22.78
C LEU A 537 -27.13 -9.73 -23.71
N ASP A 538 -26.75 -8.60 -24.32
CA ASP A 538 -25.57 -8.53 -25.16
C ASP A 538 -24.35 -9.11 -24.41
N ASN A 539 -23.62 -10.00 -25.08
CA ASN A 539 -22.55 -10.81 -24.48
C ASN A 539 -21.33 -10.01 -23.96
N ASP A 540 -21.33 -8.67 -24.08
CA ASP A 540 -20.15 -7.81 -23.93
C ASP A 540 -19.92 -7.22 -22.52
N THR A 541 -20.87 -7.36 -21.58
CA THR A 541 -20.74 -6.80 -20.22
C THR A 541 -20.59 -7.85 -19.12
N GLU A 542 -19.55 -8.69 -19.21
CA GLU A 542 -19.12 -9.60 -18.12
C GLU A 542 -18.75 -8.88 -16.81
N LYS A 543 -18.55 -7.56 -16.86
CA LYS A 543 -18.06 -6.71 -15.77
C LYS A 543 -19.01 -5.55 -15.48
N ILE A 544 -19.35 -5.38 -14.21
CA ILE A 544 -20.28 -4.36 -13.69
C ILE A 544 -19.49 -3.30 -12.91
N GLN A 545 -19.87 -2.03 -13.06
CA GLN A 545 -19.21 -0.89 -12.42
C GLN A 545 -19.48 -0.86 -10.90
N MET A 546 -18.51 -0.39 -10.11
CA MET A 546 -18.66 -0.22 -8.65
C MET A 546 -19.86 0.64 -8.29
N LYS A 547 -20.08 1.75 -9.00
CA LYS A 547 -21.19 2.68 -8.76
C LYS A 547 -22.55 1.95 -8.74
N THR A 548 -22.83 1.15 -9.77
CA THR A 548 -24.09 0.41 -9.89
C THR A 548 -24.25 -0.66 -8.81
N ILE A 549 -23.15 -1.24 -8.33
CA ILE A 549 -23.17 -2.23 -7.24
C ILE A 549 -23.44 -1.54 -5.88
N ILE A 550 -22.91 -0.33 -5.68
CA ILE A 550 -23.18 0.48 -4.47
C ILE A 550 -24.62 0.98 -4.46
N GLU A 551 -25.13 1.51 -5.58
CA GLU A 551 -26.54 1.92 -5.73
C GLU A 551 -27.51 0.77 -5.34
N TYR A 552 -27.16 -0.48 -5.70
CA TYR A 552 -27.93 -1.65 -5.28
C TYR A 552 -27.81 -1.99 -3.77
N PHE A 553 -26.66 -1.75 -3.14
CA PHE A 553 -26.54 -1.90 -1.68
C PHE A 553 -27.33 -0.81 -0.94
N ASP A 554 -27.38 0.41 -1.46
CA ASP A 554 -28.22 1.50 -0.94
C ASP A 554 -29.72 1.19 -1.05
N ASP A 555 -30.17 0.63 -2.19
CA ASP A 555 -31.54 0.10 -2.37
C ASP A 555 -31.86 -1.01 -1.34
N CYS A 556 -30.88 -1.86 -1.02
CA CYS A 556 -30.97 -2.85 0.04
C CYS A 556 -30.89 -2.27 1.47
N ARG A 557 -30.70 -0.94 1.61
CA ARG A 557 -30.45 -0.23 2.88
C ARG A 557 -29.21 -0.72 3.63
N VAL A 558 -28.17 -1.05 2.89
CA VAL A 558 -26.87 -1.49 3.42
C VAL A 558 -25.79 -0.50 3.05
N ASP A 559 -25.37 0.30 4.03
CA ASP A 559 -24.23 1.20 3.91
C ASP A 559 -22.95 0.37 3.64
N TYR A 560 -22.49 0.41 2.38
CA TYR A 560 -21.32 -0.33 1.93
C TYR A 560 -20.03 0.15 2.64
N ASP A 561 -19.86 1.47 2.78
CA ASP A 561 -18.65 2.10 3.33
C ASP A 561 -18.50 1.89 4.85
N TYR A 562 -19.61 1.82 5.57
CA TYR A 562 -19.63 1.60 7.01
C TYR A 562 -19.69 0.11 7.38
N LYS A 563 -20.41 -0.72 6.63
CA LYS A 563 -20.61 -2.15 6.99
C LYS A 563 -19.67 -3.10 6.25
N ILE A 564 -19.48 -2.95 4.94
CA ILE A 564 -18.85 -3.97 4.09
C ILE A 564 -17.36 -3.68 3.89
N LEU A 565 -17.00 -2.49 3.42
CA LEU A 565 -15.62 -2.07 3.13
C LEU A 565 -14.66 -2.26 4.33
N PRO A 566 -15.03 -1.95 5.60
CA PRO A 566 -14.15 -2.15 6.73
C PRO A 566 -13.83 -3.63 6.99
N GLN A 567 -14.81 -4.52 6.78
CA GLN A 567 -14.60 -5.98 6.89
C GLN A 567 -13.68 -6.48 5.76
N ILE A 568 -13.83 -5.98 4.53
CA ILE A 568 -12.92 -6.29 3.41
C ILE A 568 -11.48 -5.88 3.75
N LYS A 569 -11.28 -4.66 4.27
CA LYS A 569 -9.95 -4.19 4.71
C LYS A 569 -9.33 -5.08 5.78
N ILE A 570 -10.12 -5.49 6.78
CA ILE A 570 -9.66 -6.42 7.82
C ILE A 570 -9.24 -7.76 7.21
N ILE A 571 -10.09 -8.38 6.39
CA ILE A 571 -9.82 -9.68 5.75
C ILE A 571 -8.51 -9.64 4.93
N ILE A 572 -8.31 -8.59 4.12
CA ILE A 572 -7.11 -8.45 3.30
C ILE A 572 -5.87 -8.12 4.16
N CYS A 573 -6.03 -7.36 5.24
CA CYS A 573 -4.98 -7.11 6.21
C CYS A 573 -4.52 -8.41 6.90
N GLU A 574 -5.43 -9.24 7.41
CA GLU A 574 -5.09 -10.53 8.04
C GLU A 574 -4.46 -11.50 7.03
N TYR A 575 -4.91 -11.49 5.77
CA TYR A 575 -4.23 -12.22 4.69
C TYR A 575 -2.76 -11.77 4.54
N ILE A 576 -2.49 -10.47 4.45
CA ILE A 576 -1.13 -9.93 4.37
C ILE A 576 -0.30 -10.32 5.60
N ARG A 577 -0.85 -10.20 6.82
CA ARG A 577 -0.18 -10.65 8.06
C ARG A 577 0.20 -12.13 8.03
N SER A 578 -0.65 -12.98 7.43
CA SER A 578 -0.39 -14.42 7.31
C SER A 578 0.74 -14.79 6.34
N VAL A 579 1.06 -13.92 5.36
CA VAL A 579 2.10 -14.18 4.34
C VAL A 579 3.38 -13.37 4.54
N PHE A 580 3.31 -12.26 5.30
CA PHE A 580 4.38 -11.27 5.47
C PHE A 580 5.74 -11.86 5.91
N THR A 581 5.74 -12.75 6.90
CA THR A 581 6.98 -13.36 7.44
C THR A 581 7.74 -14.23 6.43
N GLN A 582 7.12 -14.57 5.31
CA GLN A 582 7.69 -15.39 4.24
C GLN A 582 7.99 -14.57 2.96
N MET A 583 7.79 -13.24 2.99
CA MET A 583 8.20 -12.36 1.90
C MET A 583 9.70 -12.03 2.04
N PRO A 584 10.57 -12.49 1.12
CA PRO A 584 11.93 -11.96 1.08
C PRO A 584 11.85 -10.50 0.65
N VAL A 585 12.66 -9.63 1.25
CA VAL A 585 12.64 -8.20 0.97
C VAL A 585 13.86 -7.83 0.14
N LYS A 586 13.64 -7.48 -1.12
CA LYS A 586 14.69 -7.00 -2.04
C LYS A 586 14.63 -5.48 -2.20
N ASP A 587 15.65 -4.93 -2.85
CA ASP A 587 15.68 -3.52 -3.24
C ASP A 587 14.47 -3.15 -4.12
N HIS A 588 13.55 -2.35 -3.56
CA HIS A 588 12.71 -1.42 -4.33
C HIS A 588 11.78 -2.07 -5.38
N ASN A 589 10.98 -3.05 -4.97
CA ASN A 589 9.99 -3.71 -5.84
C ASN A 589 8.55 -3.45 -5.40
N PHE A 590 7.59 -3.81 -6.25
CA PHE A 590 6.19 -3.91 -5.88
C PHE A 590 5.54 -5.12 -6.57
N GLU A 591 4.32 -5.46 -6.18
CA GLU A 591 3.48 -6.50 -6.78
C GLU A 591 2.04 -5.99 -6.82
N LEU A 592 1.32 -6.21 -7.92
CA LEU A 592 -0.09 -5.84 -8.03
C LEU A 592 -0.96 -7.09 -8.16
N LEU A 593 -1.77 -7.35 -7.13
CA LEU A 593 -2.59 -8.55 -7.01
C LEU A 593 -4.08 -8.19 -7.17
N GLN A 594 -4.81 -8.98 -7.96
CA GLN A 594 -6.27 -8.99 -7.93
C GLN A 594 -6.73 -9.81 -6.72
N VAL A 595 -7.68 -9.27 -5.95
CA VAL A 595 -8.34 -9.94 -4.83
C VAL A 595 -9.81 -10.14 -5.17
N LYS A 596 -10.27 -11.39 -5.16
CA LYS A 596 -11.69 -11.74 -5.35
C LYS A 596 -12.37 -11.93 -4.00
N ILE A 597 -13.37 -11.10 -3.75
CA ILE A 597 -14.26 -11.16 -2.58
C ILE A 597 -15.66 -11.56 -3.02
N VAL A 598 -16.31 -12.47 -2.30
CA VAL A 598 -17.75 -12.73 -2.44
C VAL A 598 -18.47 -12.16 -1.23
N ILE A 599 -19.60 -11.49 -1.44
CA ILE A 599 -20.50 -11.02 -0.38
C ILE A 599 -21.64 -12.04 -0.26
N ASP A 600 -21.93 -12.54 0.94
CA ASP A 600 -23.06 -13.44 1.15
C ASP A 600 -24.40 -12.71 1.37
N ASN A 601 -25.49 -13.46 1.51
CA ASN A 601 -26.83 -12.95 1.79
C ASN A 601 -26.98 -12.22 3.16
N GLN A 602 -25.97 -12.26 4.04
CA GLN A 602 -25.93 -11.49 5.29
C GLN A 602 -25.07 -10.21 5.17
N TYR A 603 -24.54 -9.96 3.97
CA TYR A 603 -23.58 -8.91 3.64
C TYR A 603 -22.23 -9.07 4.35
N LYS A 604 -21.84 -10.31 4.67
CA LYS A 604 -20.48 -10.63 5.12
C LYS A 604 -19.59 -10.86 3.88
N PRO A 605 -18.42 -10.19 3.79
CA PRO A 605 -17.42 -10.48 2.77
C PRO A 605 -16.62 -11.75 3.10
N TRP A 606 -16.23 -12.47 2.04
CA TRP A 606 -15.45 -13.70 2.10
C TRP A 606 -14.29 -13.62 1.10
N LEU A 607 -13.06 -13.85 1.56
CA LEU A 607 -11.91 -13.94 0.67
C LEU A 607 -11.95 -15.25 -0.11
N ILE A 608 -12.13 -15.14 -1.42
CA ILE A 608 -12.16 -16.28 -2.32
C ILE A 608 -10.77 -16.53 -2.93
N ASP A 609 -10.15 -15.53 -3.53
CA ASP A 609 -8.93 -15.73 -4.33
C ASP A 609 -8.02 -14.50 -4.31
N VAL A 610 -6.71 -14.71 -4.48
CA VAL A 610 -5.72 -13.65 -4.66
C VAL A 610 -4.79 -14.09 -5.77
N LYS A 611 -4.58 -13.27 -6.80
CA LYS A 611 -3.75 -13.65 -7.97
C LYS A 611 -2.97 -12.47 -8.54
N PRO A 612 -1.75 -12.68 -9.08
CA PRO A 612 -1.04 -11.70 -9.88
C PRO A 612 -1.71 -11.60 -11.26
N LYS A 613 -2.87 -10.93 -11.32
CA LYS A 613 -3.60 -10.71 -12.57
C LYS A 613 -3.24 -9.34 -13.12
N THR A 614 -2.18 -9.31 -13.93
CA THR A 614 -1.87 -8.17 -14.78
C THR A 614 -2.86 -8.07 -15.94
N GLU A 615 -3.52 -9.16 -16.35
CA GLU A 615 -4.32 -9.18 -17.57
C GLU A 615 -5.72 -8.55 -17.43
N PHE A 616 -5.92 -7.41 -18.09
CA PHE A 616 -7.21 -6.75 -18.20
C PHE A 616 -7.80 -6.91 -19.60
N ASN A 617 -8.91 -7.65 -19.71
CA ASN A 617 -9.78 -7.51 -20.88
C ASN A 617 -10.39 -6.09 -20.87
N GLN A 618 -9.90 -5.24 -21.76
CA GLN A 618 -10.24 -3.82 -21.95
C GLN A 618 -11.44 -3.66 -22.92
N SER A 619 -12.40 -4.58 -22.91
CA SER A 619 -13.56 -4.56 -23.81
C SER A 619 -14.40 -3.27 -23.67
N SER A 620 -14.67 -2.84 -22.44
CA SER A 620 -15.45 -1.63 -22.16
C SER A 620 -14.59 -0.42 -21.77
N ASP A 621 -15.07 0.79 -22.09
CA ASP A 621 -14.35 2.03 -21.80
C ASP A 621 -14.18 2.31 -20.30
N TYR A 622 -15.18 1.94 -19.49
CA TYR A 622 -15.05 1.96 -18.02
C TYR A 622 -13.84 1.16 -17.53
N ILE A 623 -13.60 -0.04 -18.09
CA ILE A 623 -12.46 -0.85 -17.67
C ILE A 623 -11.14 -0.22 -18.16
N LYS A 624 -11.11 0.43 -19.33
CA LYS A 624 -9.92 1.18 -19.77
C LYS A 624 -9.59 2.32 -18.80
N GLU A 625 -10.59 3.07 -18.36
CA GLU A 625 -10.45 4.17 -17.40
C GLU A 625 -9.99 3.67 -16.02
N PHE A 626 -10.70 2.69 -15.46
CA PHE A 626 -10.35 2.02 -14.19
C PHE A 626 -8.90 1.50 -14.19
N VAL A 627 -8.49 0.82 -15.27
CA VAL A 627 -7.13 0.26 -15.39
C VAL A 627 -6.07 1.34 -15.56
N GLN A 628 -6.38 2.41 -16.29
CA GLN A 628 -5.47 3.55 -16.41
C GLN A 628 -5.27 4.24 -15.05
N GLN A 629 -6.34 4.47 -14.28
CA GLN A 629 -6.26 5.04 -12.94
C GLN A 629 -5.51 4.14 -11.95
N LEU A 630 -5.81 2.83 -11.98
CA LEU A 630 -5.12 1.82 -11.18
C LEU A 630 -3.61 1.81 -11.45
N PHE A 631 -3.19 1.78 -12.72
CA PHE A 631 -1.77 1.81 -13.06
C PHE A 631 -1.11 3.16 -12.77
N ASP A 632 -1.79 4.29 -12.98
CA ASP A 632 -1.20 5.60 -12.69
C ASP A 632 -0.96 5.79 -11.18
N ASN A 633 -1.94 5.43 -10.36
CA ASN A 633 -1.83 5.45 -8.90
C ASN A 633 -0.79 4.43 -8.38
N THR A 634 -0.65 3.28 -9.04
CA THR A 634 0.39 2.27 -8.76
C THR A 634 1.78 2.85 -9.03
N ILE A 635 2.00 3.47 -10.20
CA ILE A 635 3.29 4.09 -10.57
C ILE A 635 3.60 5.27 -9.64
N GLN A 636 2.59 6.05 -9.22
CA GLN A 636 2.76 7.12 -8.24
C GLN A 636 3.29 6.63 -6.89
N LEU A 637 2.76 5.51 -6.37
CA LEU A 637 3.12 4.97 -5.05
C LEU A 637 4.28 3.97 -5.03
N SER A 638 4.87 3.64 -6.19
CA SER A 638 6.03 2.76 -6.28
C SER A 638 7.21 3.39 -7.02
N VAL A 639 6.98 3.92 -8.22
CA VAL A 639 8.01 4.44 -9.13
C VAL A 639 8.29 5.92 -8.86
N ASP A 640 7.28 6.79 -8.80
CA ASP A 640 7.50 8.24 -8.66
C ASP A 640 8.11 8.62 -7.29
N ILE A 641 7.88 7.81 -6.26
CA ILE A 641 8.59 7.91 -4.97
C ILE A 641 10.11 7.75 -5.17
N LEU A 642 10.52 6.82 -6.02
CA LEU A 642 11.92 6.47 -6.27
C LEU A 642 12.58 7.31 -7.38
N PHE A 643 11.77 7.90 -8.25
CA PHE A 643 12.21 8.69 -9.40
C PHE A 643 11.39 9.99 -9.49
N PRO A 644 11.53 10.89 -8.48
CA PRO A 644 10.75 12.11 -8.37
C PRO A 644 10.92 12.99 -9.61
N SER A 645 9.86 13.73 -9.97
CA SER A 645 9.87 14.68 -11.08
C SER A 645 11.06 15.65 -10.97
N PRO A 646 11.72 16.02 -12.07
CA PRO A 646 12.77 17.02 -12.06
C PRO A 646 12.30 18.35 -11.47
N SER A 647 13.21 19.03 -10.78
CA SER A 647 12.98 20.36 -10.18
C SER A 647 12.72 21.45 -11.22
N ILE A 648 13.16 21.26 -12.47
CA ILE A 648 12.92 22.17 -13.59
C ILE A 648 11.89 21.54 -14.53
N TRP A 649 10.70 22.16 -14.62
CA TRP A 649 9.66 21.73 -15.55
C TRP A 649 9.74 22.51 -16.88
N PRO A 650 9.92 21.85 -18.04
CA PRO A 650 9.96 22.52 -19.34
C PRO A 650 8.65 23.23 -19.67
N LYS A 651 8.73 24.42 -20.30
CA LYS A 651 7.54 25.23 -20.63
C LYS A 651 6.60 24.50 -21.58
N GLU A 652 7.17 23.73 -22.49
CA GLU A 652 6.51 22.93 -23.54
C GLU A 652 5.77 21.72 -22.95
N LYS A 653 6.17 21.30 -21.75
CA LYS A 653 5.61 20.14 -21.03
C LYS A 653 4.60 20.56 -19.95
N LYS A 654 4.34 21.87 -19.75
CA LYS A 654 3.41 22.39 -18.73
C LYS A 654 2.08 21.63 -18.68
N ARG A 655 1.41 21.46 -19.83
CA ARG A 655 0.13 20.74 -19.96
C ARG A 655 0.07 19.32 -19.37
N LEU A 656 1.22 18.68 -19.13
CA LEU A 656 1.25 17.33 -18.55
C LEU A 656 0.95 17.34 -17.06
N ILE A 657 1.25 18.42 -16.32
CA ILE A 657 0.95 18.49 -14.87
C ILE A 657 -0.56 18.53 -14.61
N ASP A 658 -1.31 19.14 -15.53
CA ASP A 658 -2.77 19.26 -15.42
C ASP A 658 -3.45 17.89 -15.45
N VAL A 659 -2.87 16.92 -16.18
CA VAL A 659 -3.37 15.55 -16.36
C VAL A 659 -3.11 14.67 -15.14
N TYR A 660 -2.15 14.98 -14.27
CA TYR A 660 -1.92 14.16 -13.07
C TYR A 660 -3.15 14.19 -12.15
N PRO A 661 -3.65 13.03 -11.71
CA PRO A 661 -4.66 12.97 -10.68
C PRO A 661 -4.06 13.49 -9.37
N GLU A 662 -4.81 14.34 -8.66
CA GLU A 662 -4.45 14.79 -7.30
C GLU A 662 -4.90 13.77 -6.25
N GLN A 663 -5.85 12.90 -6.62
CA GLN A 663 -6.41 11.86 -5.78
C GLN A 663 -5.74 10.52 -6.07
N ASN A 664 -5.45 9.77 -5.02
CA ASN A 664 -4.97 8.40 -5.11
C ASN A 664 -5.88 7.50 -4.28
N ASP A 665 -6.53 6.54 -4.92
CA ASP A 665 -7.56 5.68 -4.30
C ASP A 665 -6.98 4.46 -3.58
N PHE A 666 -5.65 4.38 -3.44
CA PHE A 666 -5.00 3.37 -2.60
C PHE A 666 -4.98 3.81 -1.13
N VAL A 667 -5.62 3.01 -0.28
CA VAL A 667 -5.56 3.16 1.18
C VAL A 667 -4.60 2.13 1.77
N VAL A 668 -3.68 2.58 2.63
CA VAL A 668 -2.78 1.70 3.39
C VAL A 668 -3.62 0.80 4.30
N ILE A 669 -3.44 -0.53 4.17
CA ILE A 669 -4.07 -1.53 5.03
C ILE A 669 -3.04 -2.34 5.85
N PHE A 670 -1.75 -2.22 5.56
CA PHE A 670 -0.66 -2.85 6.31
C PHE A 670 0.63 -2.05 6.14
N ASP A 671 1.36 -1.82 7.24
CA ASP A 671 2.73 -1.28 7.24
C ASP A 671 3.62 -2.17 8.13
N SER A 672 4.67 -2.76 7.55
CA SER A 672 5.56 -3.69 8.27
C SER A 672 6.21 -3.10 9.52
N ARG A 673 6.30 -1.78 9.63
CA ARG A 673 6.81 -1.13 10.84
C ARG A 673 5.80 -1.20 11.98
N MET A 674 4.50 -1.05 11.70
CA MET A 674 3.45 -1.09 12.72
C MET A 674 2.93 -2.52 12.93
N ASP A 675 2.58 -3.19 11.84
CA ASP A 675 1.94 -4.50 11.82
C ASP A 675 2.94 -5.67 11.83
N GLY A 676 4.16 -5.45 11.36
CA GLY A 676 5.20 -6.50 11.31
C GLY A 676 5.85 -6.79 12.65
N GLN A 677 5.77 -5.85 13.62
CA GLN A 677 6.23 -6.09 14.98
C GLN A 677 5.33 -7.13 15.68
N GLY A 678 5.96 -8.10 16.34
CA GLY A 678 5.28 -9.24 16.95
C GLY A 678 4.93 -10.36 15.96
N LEU A 679 4.75 -10.10 14.66
CA LEU A 679 4.54 -11.17 13.67
C LEU A 679 5.77 -12.09 13.54
N LYS A 680 6.99 -11.55 13.58
CA LYS A 680 8.22 -12.38 13.58
C LYS A 680 8.23 -13.33 14.78
N SER A 681 8.12 -12.78 15.99
CA SER A 681 8.07 -13.53 17.25
C SER A 681 6.97 -14.59 17.27
N LEU A 682 5.76 -14.26 16.77
CA LEU A 682 4.63 -15.18 16.66
C LEU A 682 4.92 -16.43 15.79
N PHE A 683 5.73 -16.28 14.75
CA PHE A 683 6.16 -17.38 13.88
C PHE A 683 7.44 -18.08 14.37
N GLU A 684 8.26 -17.42 15.20
CA GLU A 684 9.48 -17.99 15.81
C GLU A 684 9.14 -18.85 17.04
N GLU A 685 8.36 -18.34 18.00
CA GLU A 685 8.03 -19.00 19.29
C GLU A 685 7.24 -20.33 19.15
N LYS A 686 6.65 -20.58 17.99
CA LYS A 686 5.71 -21.70 17.74
C LYS A 686 6.13 -22.63 16.60
N GLN A 687 7.36 -22.53 16.12
CA GLN A 687 7.98 -23.72 15.54
C GLN A 687 8.32 -24.62 16.73
N PRO A 688 7.67 -25.80 16.91
CA PRO A 688 8.26 -26.78 17.81
C PRO A 688 9.69 -27.03 17.31
N GLU A 689 10.65 -27.16 18.23
CA GLU A 689 11.97 -27.67 17.87
C GLU A 689 11.72 -28.95 17.09
N SER A 690 11.98 -28.91 15.78
CA SER A 690 11.92 -30.11 14.97
C SER A 690 13.03 -30.97 15.51
N ASN A 691 12.67 -32.00 16.29
CA ASN A 691 13.62 -33.02 16.70
C ASN A 691 14.43 -33.37 15.44
N ASN A 692 15.74 -33.22 15.54
CA ASN A 692 16.63 -33.64 14.47
C ASN A 692 16.62 -35.17 14.51
N ASP A 693 15.61 -35.77 13.86
CA ASP A 693 15.48 -37.21 13.66
C ASP A 693 16.54 -37.75 12.66
N ASP A 694 17.66 -37.02 12.51
CA ASP A 694 18.91 -37.42 11.84
C ASP A 694 19.82 -38.28 12.76
N GLU A 695 19.40 -38.57 14.00
CA GLU A 695 20.00 -39.60 14.87
C GLU A 695 19.20 -40.93 14.85
N PHE A 696 19.10 -41.61 13.69
CA PHE A 696 18.74 -43.03 13.62
C PHE A 696 19.35 -43.76 12.40
#